data_AF-A0A817B9I5-F1
#
_entry.id   AF-A0A817B9I5-F1
#
_cell.length_a   1.000
_cell.length_b   1.000
_cell.length_c   1.000
_cell.angle_alpha   90.00
_cell.angle_beta   90.00
_cell.angle_gamma   90.00
#
_symmetry.space_group_name_H-M   'P 1'
#
loop_
_entity.id
_entity.type
_entity.pdbx_description
1 polymer ?
#
loop_
_entity_poly.entity_id
_entity_poly.type
_entity_poly.pdbx_seq_one_letter_code
_entity_poly.pdbx_strand_id
1 'polypeptide(L)'
;MAPRWKWKGAEAKALAEPISNSVSELQLSLAKTETSGSLSSCNVLLAVEPEQAELLDRCCFGRLVLPAEKDKKWIQLSFEEAFYLLYNLKCIKIYLQGRCLENEVDTWMYMKSQRPNFPIFFKAYSHLRSKNWVLRSGLQYGVDFVAYRHHPSLVHSEYSVLVQSGDSNRLRVWSDVHCAVRLSGSVAKTLLTLHVSGSSNKEDLKLPMCLENYKVEEQTICRWSPELNREDETTNPKPNATTVNVPKKLSPRAARPLKLAALETDSSSSPISANNRIPKDTSPKVSDRKPPPSPFSEKRPSRTTELESLTSQLQYDLKKAKQQVTVSETSKRQAEQEAEESRKQLQEVSSKLQETKNQVLEEETDKTGAFNHRSVSQGWDLEFGATTDERGGLDVVVQEIRQLKLQIEMVASSEADHVKQAELRNSDIHLLRGNLKDTLFLVENFSNQLKDCEVTDAETKALATETLRQLENAKKAVEELKSDGTKEVESYKKMAVELEQSKSRMVWLGGLVTKLLANPGVLENHETLLKDYASLKLGESNEKNEEVSSLRCEVERLRAALEASGKKDQEGNVKASSRLRIQAELRFELKTAKSKIDKLEARLVDKETELKFISEENDTLCLLLKKNQKETDAEAELKQQREVIKKLKADLMDKETQLQIVSDQNETLKSDIHKRETDIQDVLMKLGFAMREAEKSSQRAVRVTEELDATRASNSAMKTELDKLKARLVAKETELQFTSDENDNLYLLLKNQKETDAEAEAELKQQREVIEKLKADLMDKETQLQIVLDKNETLKSEMGTELRELRVQSNQLREDAEKANAMLSAGNNNNQRNSPYSEDINDEVQRRKQGISLRRLVFGGRSRRNGWRLTE
;
A
#
# COMPACT_ATOMS: atom_id res chain seq x y z
N MET A 1 -8.07 -33.12 -19.52
CA MET A 1 -9.51 -32.93 -19.86
C MET A 1 -9.69 -33.05 -21.39
N ALA A 2 -10.84 -32.67 -21.95
CA ALA A 2 -11.00 -32.41 -23.39
C ALA A 2 -10.53 -30.98 -23.73
N PRO A 3 -10.11 -30.68 -24.98
CA PRO A 3 -9.72 -29.32 -25.37
C PRO A 3 -10.89 -28.33 -25.29
N ARG A 4 -10.60 -27.07 -24.94
CA ARG A 4 -11.60 -26.00 -24.90
C ARG A 4 -11.45 -25.08 -26.11
N TRP A 5 -12.19 -25.40 -27.16
CA TRP A 5 -12.23 -24.66 -28.42
C TRP A 5 -12.90 -23.30 -28.27
N LYS A 6 -12.32 -22.26 -28.89
CA LYS A 6 -12.82 -20.88 -28.81
C LYS A 6 -14.05 -20.62 -29.70
N TRP A 7 -14.19 -21.35 -30.80
CA TRP A 7 -15.26 -21.17 -31.78
C TRP A 7 -15.56 -22.47 -32.55
N LYS A 8 -16.76 -22.56 -33.14
CA LYS A 8 -17.25 -23.77 -33.82
C LYS A 8 -16.48 -24.01 -35.12
N GLY A 9 -15.64 -25.04 -35.14
CA GLY A 9 -14.76 -25.37 -36.27
C GLY A 9 -13.26 -25.22 -35.97
N ALA A 10 -12.90 -24.61 -34.83
CA ALA A 10 -11.50 -24.47 -34.39
C ALA A 10 -10.80 -25.83 -34.25
N GLU A 11 -11.54 -26.87 -33.84
CA GLU A 11 -11.10 -28.27 -33.77
C GLU A 11 -10.68 -28.82 -35.13
N ALA A 12 -11.54 -28.68 -36.14
CA ALA A 12 -11.24 -29.13 -37.50
C ALA A 12 -10.03 -28.40 -38.09
N LYS A 13 -9.89 -27.08 -37.86
CA LYS A 13 -8.69 -26.33 -38.28
C LYS A 13 -7.43 -26.80 -37.53
N ALA A 14 -7.52 -27.05 -36.23
CA ALA A 14 -6.41 -27.52 -35.41
C ALA A 14 -5.95 -28.97 -35.73
N LEU A 15 -6.83 -29.78 -36.31
CA LEU A 15 -6.52 -31.13 -36.82
C LEU A 15 -5.98 -31.10 -38.26
N ALA A 16 -6.44 -30.15 -39.08
CA ALA A 16 -5.93 -29.95 -40.44
C ALA A 16 -4.50 -29.38 -40.47
N GLU A 17 -4.12 -28.57 -39.48
CA GLU A 17 -2.77 -28.01 -39.33
C GLU A 17 -2.12 -28.45 -38.00
N PRO A 18 -1.55 -29.68 -37.90
CA PRO A 18 -0.82 -30.11 -36.71
C PRO A 18 0.45 -29.27 -36.47
N ILE A 19 0.67 -28.85 -35.22
CA ILE A 19 1.85 -28.07 -34.80
C ILE A 19 3.15 -28.80 -35.17
N SER A 20 3.21 -30.12 -35.03
CA SER A 20 4.37 -30.93 -35.40
C SER A 20 4.81 -30.69 -36.86
N ASN A 21 3.84 -30.64 -37.77
CA ASN A 21 4.09 -30.50 -39.20
C ASN A 21 4.55 -29.06 -39.50
N SER A 22 3.91 -28.06 -38.89
CA SER A 22 4.32 -26.66 -38.97
C SER A 22 5.74 -26.45 -38.43
N VAL A 23 6.12 -27.13 -37.34
CA VAL A 23 7.46 -27.02 -36.74
C VAL A 23 8.52 -27.63 -37.65
N SER A 24 8.24 -28.75 -38.34
CA SER A 24 9.14 -29.30 -39.35
C SER A 24 9.26 -28.40 -40.58
N GLU A 25 8.16 -27.80 -41.05
CA GLU A 25 8.13 -26.82 -42.14
C GLU A 25 8.97 -25.57 -41.79
N LEU A 26 8.79 -25.05 -40.56
CA LEU A 26 9.58 -23.95 -40.00
C LEU A 26 11.08 -24.28 -39.91
N GLN A 27 11.42 -25.47 -39.40
CA GLN A 27 12.81 -25.93 -39.24
C GLN A 27 13.54 -25.95 -40.59
N LEU A 28 12.91 -26.56 -41.62
CA LEU A 28 13.46 -26.61 -42.98
C LEU A 28 13.58 -25.21 -43.61
N SER A 29 12.60 -24.33 -43.37
CA SER A 29 12.58 -22.96 -43.90
C SER A 29 13.69 -22.09 -43.31
N LEU A 30 13.81 -22.05 -41.97
CA LEU A 30 14.81 -21.20 -41.29
C LEU A 30 16.25 -21.70 -41.48
N ALA A 31 16.45 -23.01 -41.56
CA ALA A 31 17.77 -23.61 -41.82
C ALA A 31 18.25 -23.32 -43.25
N LYS A 32 17.34 -23.28 -44.24
CA LYS A 32 17.67 -22.96 -45.64
C LYS A 32 18.16 -21.51 -45.83
N THR A 33 17.73 -20.58 -44.98
CA THR A 33 18.08 -19.15 -45.06
C THR A 33 19.17 -18.71 -44.09
N GLU A 34 19.79 -19.64 -43.35
CA GLU A 34 20.77 -19.37 -42.28
C GLU A 34 20.33 -18.27 -41.29
N THR A 35 19.05 -18.26 -40.91
CA THR A 35 18.42 -17.13 -40.22
C THR A 35 19.14 -16.74 -38.93
N SER A 36 19.47 -15.46 -38.79
CA SER A 36 20.27 -14.93 -37.68
C SER A 36 19.48 -14.06 -36.70
N GLY A 37 19.68 -14.29 -35.40
CA GLY A 37 19.07 -13.54 -34.31
C GLY A 37 20.09 -12.74 -33.51
N SER A 38 19.79 -11.48 -33.21
CA SER A 38 20.64 -10.60 -32.39
C SER A 38 20.21 -10.64 -30.92
N LEU A 39 21.17 -10.89 -30.01
CA LEU A 39 20.95 -10.83 -28.57
C LEU A 39 20.78 -9.37 -28.10
N SER A 40 19.70 -9.11 -27.37
CA SER A 40 19.39 -7.81 -26.77
C SER A 40 18.93 -8.00 -25.33
N SER A 41 19.85 -7.81 -24.37
CA SER A 41 19.64 -8.06 -22.95
C SER A 41 19.05 -9.46 -22.71
N CYS A 42 17.82 -9.57 -22.22
CA CYS A 42 17.13 -10.82 -21.90
C CYS A 42 16.28 -11.43 -23.05
N ASN A 43 16.42 -10.94 -24.29
CA ASN A 43 15.66 -11.41 -25.46
C ASN A 43 16.58 -11.62 -26.69
N VAL A 44 16.05 -12.30 -27.72
CA VAL A 44 16.66 -12.37 -29.05
C VAL A 44 15.71 -11.74 -30.07
N LEU A 45 16.23 -10.88 -30.95
CA LEU A 45 15.51 -10.29 -32.07
C LEU A 45 15.90 -11.00 -33.36
N LEU A 46 14.97 -11.72 -33.97
CA LEU A 46 15.13 -12.45 -35.22
C LEU A 46 14.53 -11.64 -36.37
N ALA A 47 15.33 -11.32 -37.39
CA ALA A 47 14.84 -10.71 -38.62
C ALA A 47 14.50 -11.83 -39.64
N VAL A 48 13.26 -11.83 -40.14
CA VAL A 48 12.73 -12.90 -41.00
C VAL A 48 11.91 -12.35 -42.16
N GLU A 49 11.86 -13.13 -43.25
CA GLU A 49 11.00 -12.84 -44.39
C GLU A 49 9.50 -12.98 -44.02
N PRO A 50 8.57 -12.36 -44.80
CA PRO A 50 7.16 -12.32 -44.46
C PRO A 50 6.49 -13.68 -44.19
N GLU A 51 6.88 -14.71 -44.92
CA GLU A 51 6.36 -16.09 -44.85
C GLU A 51 6.94 -16.83 -43.64
N GLN A 52 8.21 -16.61 -43.33
CA GLN A 52 8.89 -17.21 -42.17
C GLN A 52 8.30 -16.71 -40.86
N ALA A 53 7.89 -15.44 -40.80
CA ALA A 53 7.13 -14.90 -39.68
C ALA A 53 5.75 -15.55 -39.51
N GLU A 54 5.09 -15.96 -40.60
CA GLU A 54 3.82 -16.69 -40.53
C GLU A 54 4.02 -18.14 -40.04
N LEU A 55 5.10 -18.81 -40.47
CA LEU A 55 5.50 -20.10 -39.91
C LEU A 55 5.82 -20.00 -38.40
N LEU A 56 6.48 -18.92 -37.96
CA LEU A 56 6.76 -18.67 -36.55
C LEU A 56 5.49 -18.45 -35.72
N ASP A 57 4.48 -17.73 -36.24
CA ASP A 57 3.19 -17.57 -35.56
C ASP A 57 2.41 -18.90 -35.50
N ARG A 58 2.30 -19.63 -36.63
CA ARG A 58 1.67 -20.97 -36.70
C ARG A 58 2.27 -21.95 -35.68
N CYS A 59 3.59 -21.95 -35.52
CA CYS A 59 4.33 -22.75 -34.52
C CYS A 59 4.32 -22.17 -33.10
N CYS A 60 3.83 -20.93 -32.95
CA CYS A 60 3.87 -20.13 -31.74
C CYS A 60 5.27 -19.99 -31.12
N PHE A 61 6.24 -19.49 -31.90
CA PHE A 61 7.53 -19.01 -31.38
C PHE A 61 7.60 -17.49 -31.45
N GLY A 62 7.89 -16.85 -30.32
CA GLY A 62 8.10 -15.41 -30.22
C GLY A 62 6.85 -14.57 -30.46
N ARG A 63 7.07 -13.26 -30.56
CA ARG A 63 6.05 -12.24 -30.80
C ARG A 63 6.53 -11.28 -31.89
N LEU A 64 5.65 -10.96 -32.84
CA LEU A 64 5.91 -9.92 -33.83
C LEU A 64 6.06 -8.54 -33.16
N VAL A 65 7.18 -7.88 -33.45
CA VAL A 65 7.45 -6.47 -33.16
C VAL A 65 7.02 -5.64 -34.37
N LEU A 66 6.52 -4.42 -34.15
CA LEU A 66 6.10 -3.54 -35.24
C LEU A 66 7.30 -3.20 -36.16
N PRO A 67 7.19 -3.40 -37.48
CA PRO A 67 8.31 -3.16 -38.40
C PRO A 67 8.51 -1.67 -38.69
N ALA A 68 9.77 -1.27 -38.82
CA ALA A 68 10.16 0.05 -39.35
C ALA A 68 10.44 0.03 -40.86
N GLU A 69 10.69 -1.15 -41.43
CA GLU A 69 11.05 -1.38 -42.83
C GLU A 69 10.02 -2.30 -43.49
N LYS A 70 9.87 -2.24 -44.82
CA LYS A 70 8.79 -2.97 -45.52
C LYS A 70 9.07 -4.46 -45.73
N ASP A 71 10.34 -4.82 -45.83
CA ASP A 71 10.74 -6.10 -46.45
C ASP A 71 10.97 -7.22 -45.43
N LYS A 72 11.33 -6.89 -44.18
CA LYS A 72 11.61 -7.87 -43.11
C LYS A 72 10.77 -7.62 -41.86
N LYS A 73 10.26 -8.71 -41.28
CA LYS A 73 9.52 -8.71 -40.01
C LYS A 73 10.47 -9.05 -38.87
N TRP A 74 10.30 -8.38 -37.73
CA TRP A 74 11.10 -8.60 -36.53
C TRP A 74 10.33 -9.43 -35.50
N ILE A 75 10.83 -10.62 -35.16
CA ILE A 75 10.25 -11.49 -34.14
C ILE A 75 11.11 -11.43 -32.87
N GLN A 76 10.50 -11.02 -31.77
CA GLN A 76 11.09 -11.10 -30.43
C GLN A 76 10.87 -12.50 -29.85
N LEU A 77 11.96 -13.19 -29.53
CA LEU A 77 11.99 -14.49 -28.87
C LEU A 77 12.47 -14.33 -27.43
N SER A 78 11.91 -15.10 -26.49
CA SER A 78 12.54 -15.29 -25.18
C SER A 78 13.84 -16.11 -25.33
N PHE A 79 14.70 -16.10 -24.31
CA PHE A 79 15.88 -17.00 -24.28
C PHE A 79 15.49 -18.47 -24.43
N GLU A 80 14.41 -18.91 -23.78
CA GLU A 80 13.92 -20.28 -23.84
C GLU A 80 13.40 -20.65 -25.25
N GLU A 81 12.72 -19.72 -25.92
CA GLU A 81 12.28 -19.88 -27.31
C GLU A 81 13.48 -19.91 -28.28
N ALA A 82 14.39 -18.93 -28.18
CA ALA A 82 15.54 -18.81 -29.07
C ALA A 82 16.54 -19.96 -28.92
N PHE A 83 16.84 -20.36 -27.68
CA PHE A 83 17.74 -21.49 -27.44
C PHE A 83 17.09 -22.83 -27.85
N TYR A 84 15.76 -22.94 -27.87
CA TYR A 84 15.09 -24.12 -28.46
C TYR A 84 15.27 -24.17 -29.99
N LEU A 85 15.13 -23.03 -30.68
CA LEU A 85 15.37 -22.94 -32.13
C LEU A 85 16.85 -23.20 -32.50
N LEU A 86 17.79 -22.79 -31.65
CA LEU A 86 19.23 -23.05 -31.79
C LEU A 86 19.60 -24.51 -31.45
N TYR A 87 19.27 -25.00 -30.26
CA TYR A 87 19.78 -26.27 -29.73
C TYR A 87 18.94 -27.49 -30.14
N ASN A 88 17.60 -27.40 -30.02
CA ASN A 88 16.71 -28.52 -30.31
C ASN A 88 16.36 -28.62 -31.80
N LEU A 89 16.16 -27.49 -32.49
CA LEU A 89 15.81 -27.49 -33.93
C LEU A 89 17.00 -27.17 -34.86
N LYS A 90 18.11 -26.62 -34.35
CA LYS A 90 19.34 -26.30 -35.11
C LYS A 90 19.06 -25.51 -36.40
N CYS A 91 18.17 -24.52 -36.30
CA CYS A 91 17.61 -23.80 -37.44
C CYS A 91 17.85 -22.28 -37.44
N ILE A 92 18.47 -21.72 -36.40
CA ILE A 92 18.90 -20.31 -36.35
C ILE A 92 20.35 -20.19 -35.84
N LYS A 93 21.04 -19.11 -36.22
CA LYS A 93 22.33 -18.69 -35.64
C LYS A 93 22.11 -17.49 -34.72
N ILE A 94 22.89 -17.34 -33.64
CA ILE A 94 22.73 -16.24 -32.67
C ILE A 94 24.00 -15.39 -32.62
N TYR A 95 23.81 -14.06 -32.62
CA TYR A 95 24.87 -13.06 -32.67
C TYR A 95 24.82 -12.15 -31.44
N LEU A 96 25.99 -11.76 -30.94
CA LEU A 96 26.17 -10.80 -29.85
C LEU A 96 27.10 -9.68 -30.33
N GLN A 97 26.60 -8.43 -30.36
CA GLN A 97 27.37 -7.24 -30.78
C GLN A 97 28.08 -7.43 -32.14
N GLY A 98 27.40 -8.08 -33.10
CA GLY A 98 27.93 -8.35 -34.44
C GLY A 98 28.86 -9.57 -34.56
N ARG A 99 29.25 -10.21 -33.45
CA ARG A 99 29.99 -11.48 -33.47
C ARG A 99 29.02 -12.66 -33.47
N CYS A 100 29.26 -13.67 -34.30
CA CYS A 100 28.50 -14.92 -34.24
C CYS A 100 28.91 -15.70 -32.98
N LEU A 101 27.93 -16.21 -32.23
CA LEU A 101 28.16 -17.23 -31.21
C LEU A 101 28.07 -18.60 -31.90
N GLU A 102 29.13 -18.97 -32.61
CA GLU A 102 29.21 -20.19 -33.42
C GLU A 102 29.03 -21.48 -32.59
N ASN A 103 29.28 -21.41 -31.29
CA ASN A 103 29.14 -22.51 -30.35
C ASN A 103 27.87 -22.37 -29.50
N GLU A 104 27.08 -23.45 -29.43
CA GLU A 104 25.89 -23.57 -28.56
C GLU A 104 26.24 -23.26 -27.09
N VAL A 105 27.47 -23.61 -26.69
CA VAL A 105 28.05 -23.38 -25.36
C VAL A 105 28.14 -21.89 -25.02
N ASP A 106 28.58 -21.04 -25.94
CA ASP A 106 28.79 -19.61 -25.65
C ASP A 106 27.46 -18.87 -25.51
N THR A 107 26.46 -19.25 -26.32
CA THR A 107 25.08 -18.76 -26.18
C THR A 107 24.48 -19.20 -24.84
N TRP A 108 24.66 -20.47 -24.46
CA TRP A 108 24.22 -21.02 -23.17
C TRP A 108 24.83 -20.27 -21.99
N MET A 109 26.15 -20.03 -22.01
CA MET A 109 26.87 -19.27 -21.01
C MET A 109 26.37 -17.82 -20.91
N TYR A 110 26.17 -17.15 -22.04
CA TYR A 110 25.63 -15.79 -22.06
C TYR A 110 24.23 -15.72 -21.43
N MET A 111 23.29 -16.53 -21.91
CA MET A 111 21.90 -16.53 -21.42
C MET A 111 21.82 -16.85 -19.92
N LYS A 112 22.64 -17.79 -19.45
CA LYS A 112 22.78 -18.14 -18.03
C LYS A 112 23.40 -17.02 -17.19
N SER A 113 24.36 -16.26 -17.74
CA SER A 113 24.95 -15.10 -17.04
C SER A 113 23.95 -13.98 -16.80
N GLN A 114 23.03 -13.77 -17.75
CA GLN A 114 21.98 -12.74 -17.65
C GLN A 114 20.79 -13.22 -16.80
N ARG A 115 20.47 -14.51 -16.83
CA ARG A 115 19.38 -15.14 -16.05
C ARG A 115 19.87 -16.45 -15.42
N PRO A 116 20.29 -16.47 -14.14
CA PRO A 116 20.80 -17.69 -13.48
C PRO A 116 19.84 -18.89 -13.52
N ASN A 117 18.53 -18.64 -13.46
CA ASN A 117 17.49 -19.68 -13.52
C ASN A 117 17.22 -20.20 -14.96
N PHE A 118 17.87 -19.65 -15.99
CA PHE A 118 17.64 -20.03 -17.39
C PHE A 118 17.76 -21.55 -17.66
N PRO A 119 18.76 -22.29 -17.15
CA PRO A 119 18.84 -23.74 -17.38
C PRO A 119 17.60 -24.52 -16.90
N ILE A 120 17.05 -24.14 -15.74
CA ILE A 120 15.85 -24.73 -15.14
C ILE A 120 14.62 -24.44 -16.00
N PHE A 121 14.44 -23.17 -16.38
CA PHE A 121 13.32 -22.72 -17.21
C PHE A 121 13.39 -23.30 -18.63
N PHE A 122 14.59 -23.40 -19.22
CA PHE A 122 14.80 -24.02 -20.53
C PHE A 122 14.53 -25.52 -20.50
N LYS A 123 15.00 -26.25 -19.47
CA LYS A 123 14.70 -27.68 -19.33
C LYS A 123 13.19 -27.92 -19.24
N ALA A 124 12.47 -27.13 -18.44
CA ALA A 124 11.02 -27.18 -18.32
C ALA A 124 10.31 -26.84 -19.66
N TYR A 125 10.78 -25.80 -20.36
CA TYR A 125 10.25 -25.37 -21.66
C TYR A 125 10.45 -26.44 -22.74
N SER A 126 11.67 -26.97 -22.89
CA SER A 126 12.03 -28.00 -23.86
C SER A 126 11.30 -29.32 -23.59
N HIS A 127 11.09 -29.67 -22.32
CA HIS A 127 10.33 -30.85 -21.89
C HIS A 127 8.83 -30.78 -22.24
N LEU A 128 8.18 -29.61 -22.08
CA LEU A 128 6.80 -29.46 -22.55
C LEU A 128 6.71 -29.33 -24.09
N ARG A 129 7.70 -28.73 -24.75
CA ARG A 129 7.76 -28.67 -26.22
C ARG A 129 7.98 -30.04 -26.87
N SER A 130 8.78 -30.94 -26.28
CA SER A 130 8.93 -32.31 -26.77
C SER A 130 7.65 -33.15 -26.61
N LYS A 131 6.81 -32.81 -25.62
CA LYS A 131 5.42 -33.27 -25.49
C LYS A 131 4.42 -32.51 -26.38
N ASN A 132 4.90 -31.74 -27.37
CA ASN A 132 4.12 -30.97 -28.36
C ASN A 132 3.17 -29.90 -27.76
N TRP A 133 3.46 -29.37 -26.56
CA TRP A 133 2.73 -28.24 -26.01
C TRP A 133 3.22 -26.91 -26.59
N VAL A 134 2.28 -26.05 -27.00
CA VAL A 134 2.57 -24.63 -27.23
C VAL A 134 2.64 -23.92 -25.89
N LEU A 135 3.80 -23.32 -25.58
CA LEU A 135 4.02 -22.50 -24.39
C LEU A 135 4.04 -21.02 -24.75
N ARG A 136 3.42 -20.21 -23.89
CA ARG A 136 3.53 -18.74 -23.89
C ARG A 136 3.78 -18.25 -22.45
N SER A 137 4.22 -17.00 -22.27
CA SER A 137 4.51 -16.43 -20.95
C SER A 137 3.29 -16.49 -20.03
N GLY A 138 3.48 -17.01 -18.81
CA GLY A 138 2.43 -17.17 -17.80
C GLY A 138 2.14 -15.92 -16.97
N LEU A 139 2.89 -14.82 -17.18
CA LEU A 139 2.93 -13.65 -16.30
C LEU A 139 1.55 -13.04 -16.00
N GLN A 140 0.66 -12.99 -17.00
CA GLN A 140 -0.72 -12.50 -16.87
C GLN A 140 -1.61 -13.33 -15.92
N TYR A 141 -1.14 -14.52 -15.52
CA TYR A 141 -1.85 -15.44 -14.64
C TYR A 141 -1.03 -15.78 -13.37
N GLY A 142 0.02 -15.00 -13.08
CA GLY A 142 0.88 -15.17 -11.90
C GLY A 142 1.81 -16.38 -11.94
N VAL A 143 1.91 -17.07 -13.09
CA VAL A 143 2.71 -18.30 -13.27
C VAL A 143 3.80 -18.10 -14.34
N ASP A 144 4.65 -19.09 -14.54
CA ASP A 144 5.86 -18.93 -15.37
C ASP A 144 5.53 -19.14 -16.87
N PHE A 145 4.78 -20.18 -17.20
CA PHE A 145 4.24 -20.43 -18.55
C PHE A 145 2.74 -20.75 -18.53
N VAL A 146 2.09 -20.67 -19.68
CA VAL A 146 0.77 -21.28 -19.95
C VAL A 146 0.85 -22.21 -21.15
N ALA A 147 0.25 -23.40 -21.02
CA ALA A 147 0.33 -24.45 -22.01
C ALA A 147 -0.99 -24.64 -22.78
N TYR A 148 -0.87 -24.70 -24.11
CA TYR A 148 -1.96 -24.90 -25.06
C TYR A 148 -1.67 -26.16 -25.90
N ARG A 149 -2.71 -26.95 -26.20
CA ARG A 149 -2.59 -28.12 -27.11
C ARG A 149 -2.47 -27.73 -28.58
N HIS A 150 -2.96 -26.54 -28.93
CA HIS A 150 -3.08 -26.01 -30.29
C HIS A 150 -2.85 -24.50 -30.27
N HIS A 151 -2.83 -23.86 -31.44
CA HIS A 151 -2.61 -22.42 -31.56
C HIS A 151 -3.57 -21.60 -30.65
N PRO A 152 -3.10 -20.57 -29.91
CA PRO A 152 -3.92 -19.80 -28.97
C PRO A 152 -5.12 -19.05 -29.55
N SER A 153 -5.23 -18.91 -30.88
CA SER A 153 -6.46 -18.39 -31.53
C SER A 153 -7.58 -19.44 -31.66
N LEU A 154 -7.25 -20.74 -31.55
CA LEU A 154 -8.16 -21.86 -31.72
C LEU A 154 -8.66 -22.41 -30.38
N VAL A 155 -7.78 -22.48 -29.38
CA VAL A 155 -8.03 -23.15 -28.09
C VAL A 155 -7.70 -22.24 -26.91
N HIS A 156 -8.36 -22.44 -25.77
CA HIS A 156 -7.90 -21.93 -24.48
C HIS A 156 -6.79 -22.83 -23.93
N SER A 157 -5.82 -22.25 -23.20
CA SER A 157 -4.82 -23.02 -22.45
C SER A 157 -5.48 -23.98 -21.46
N GLU A 158 -4.89 -25.14 -21.27
CA GLU A 158 -5.33 -26.11 -20.26
C GLU A 158 -4.61 -25.88 -18.93
N TYR A 159 -3.30 -25.68 -18.97
CA TYR A 159 -2.45 -25.55 -17.78
C TYR A 159 -1.88 -24.15 -17.56
N SER A 160 -1.95 -23.71 -16.30
CA SER A 160 -1.04 -22.73 -15.69
C SER A 160 0.20 -23.48 -15.21
N VAL A 161 1.40 -23.10 -15.64
CA VAL A 161 2.64 -23.85 -15.37
C VAL A 161 3.55 -23.07 -14.44
N LEU A 162 3.83 -23.64 -13.26
CA LEU A 162 4.87 -23.17 -12.34
C LEU A 162 6.11 -24.07 -12.45
N VAL A 163 7.28 -23.46 -12.61
CA VAL A 163 8.56 -24.17 -12.63
C VAL A 163 9.19 -24.12 -11.22
N GLN A 164 9.65 -25.28 -10.76
CA GLN A 164 10.19 -25.48 -9.43
C GLN A 164 11.59 -26.10 -9.49
N SER A 165 12.41 -25.77 -8.50
CA SER A 165 13.77 -26.29 -8.31
C SER A 165 14.12 -26.14 -6.83
N GLY A 166 14.93 -27.05 -6.29
CA GLY A 166 15.14 -27.19 -4.83
C GLY A 166 15.47 -25.87 -4.11
N ASP A 167 16.30 -25.03 -4.71
CA ASP A 167 16.72 -23.75 -4.14
C ASP A 167 15.62 -22.67 -4.24
N SER A 168 14.71 -22.74 -5.23
CA SER A 168 13.81 -21.66 -5.61
C SER A 168 12.35 -22.10 -5.77
N ASN A 169 11.84 -22.88 -4.81
CA ASN A 169 10.42 -23.23 -4.77
C ASN A 169 9.56 -22.01 -4.43
N ARG A 170 8.60 -21.70 -5.33
CA ARG A 170 7.55 -20.67 -5.15
C ARG A 170 6.35 -21.13 -4.33
N LEU A 171 6.26 -22.43 -4.01
CA LEU A 171 5.19 -23.04 -3.23
C LEU A 171 5.80 -23.67 -1.96
N ARG A 172 6.26 -22.85 -1.01
CA ARG A 172 6.93 -23.31 0.22
C ARG A 172 5.97 -23.39 1.40
N VAL A 173 4.96 -22.52 1.45
CA VAL A 173 3.90 -22.53 2.46
C VAL A 173 2.54 -22.79 1.83
N TRP A 174 1.60 -23.31 2.61
CA TRP A 174 0.32 -23.79 2.08
C TRP A 174 -0.54 -22.65 1.49
N SER A 175 -0.38 -21.43 1.99
CA SER A 175 -0.94 -20.20 1.39
C SER A 175 -0.49 -19.99 -0.06
N ASP A 176 0.75 -20.31 -0.41
CA ASP A 176 1.26 -20.17 -1.79
C ASP A 176 0.47 -21.09 -2.74
N VAL A 177 0.25 -22.34 -2.32
CA VAL A 177 -0.48 -23.35 -3.09
C VAL A 177 -1.95 -22.94 -3.22
N HIS A 178 -2.58 -22.53 -2.13
CA HIS A 178 -3.96 -22.03 -2.16
C HIS A 178 -4.10 -20.80 -3.08
N CYS A 179 -3.15 -19.86 -3.06
CA CYS A 179 -3.11 -18.72 -3.98
C CYS A 179 -2.91 -19.15 -5.44
N ALA A 180 -1.94 -20.01 -5.75
CA ALA A 180 -1.68 -20.47 -7.12
C ALA A 180 -2.85 -21.28 -7.71
N VAL A 181 -3.53 -22.09 -6.88
CA VAL A 181 -4.75 -22.83 -7.25
C VAL A 181 -5.94 -21.87 -7.42
N ARG A 182 -6.13 -20.86 -6.55
CA ARG A 182 -7.19 -19.83 -6.69
C ARG A 182 -6.98 -18.98 -7.95
N LEU A 183 -5.75 -18.55 -8.22
CA LEU A 183 -5.37 -17.79 -9.43
C LEU A 183 -5.53 -18.59 -10.72
N SER A 184 -5.21 -19.89 -10.71
CA SER A 184 -5.41 -20.75 -11.89
C SER A 184 -6.88 -21.09 -12.10
N GLY A 185 -7.58 -21.47 -11.03
CA GLY A 185 -8.98 -21.88 -11.07
C GLY A 185 -9.95 -20.76 -11.46
N SER A 186 -9.71 -19.51 -11.05
CA SER A 186 -10.55 -18.35 -11.42
C SER A 186 -10.58 -18.09 -12.92
N VAL A 187 -9.46 -18.35 -13.62
CA VAL A 187 -9.32 -18.30 -15.08
C VAL A 187 -9.48 -19.68 -15.74
N ALA A 188 -10.11 -20.62 -15.02
CA ALA A 188 -10.40 -22.00 -15.41
C ALA A 188 -9.20 -22.85 -15.86
N LYS A 189 -7.97 -22.51 -15.47
CA LYS A 189 -6.76 -23.30 -15.78
C LYS A 189 -6.45 -24.30 -14.66
N THR A 190 -5.94 -25.46 -15.03
CA THR A 190 -5.39 -26.43 -14.08
C THR A 190 -3.96 -26.02 -13.70
N LEU A 191 -3.58 -26.11 -12.42
CA LEU A 191 -2.21 -25.81 -12.00
C LEU A 191 -1.32 -27.04 -12.25
N LEU A 192 -0.25 -26.86 -13.03
CA LEU A 192 0.80 -27.82 -13.29
C LEU A 192 2.10 -27.31 -12.67
N THR A 193 2.66 -28.04 -11.72
CA THR A 193 4.02 -27.82 -11.22
C THR A 193 5.00 -28.73 -11.96
N LEU A 194 6.11 -28.15 -12.40
CA LEU A 194 7.25 -28.86 -13.01
C LEU A 194 8.42 -28.80 -12.03
N HIS A 195 8.66 -29.88 -11.29
CA HIS A 195 9.81 -29.95 -10.40
C HIS A 195 11.03 -30.42 -11.19
N VAL A 196 12.00 -29.52 -11.38
CA VAL A 196 13.24 -29.75 -12.12
C VAL A 196 14.35 -30.07 -11.13
N SER A 197 14.66 -31.36 -10.98
CA SER A 197 15.71 -31.87 -10.09
C SER A 197 16.93 -32.32 -10.89
N GLY A 198 18.12 -31.86 -10.51
CA GLY A 198 19.37 -32.28 -11.14
C GLY A 198 20.56 -31.97 -10.24
N SER A 199 21.42 -32.96 -10.01
CA SER A 199 22.64 -32.80 -9.23
C SER A 199 23.74 -32.22 -10.12
N SER A 200 23.82 -30.90 -10.20
CA SER A 200 24.92 -30.24 -10.89
C SER A 200 26.09 -30.01 -9.93
N ASN A 201 27.14 -30.84 -10.05
CA ASN A 201 28.45 -30.43 -9.54
C ASN A 201 28.84 -29.10 -10.22
N LYS A 202 29.57 -28.24 -9.51
CA LYS A 202 29.81 -26.85 -9.95
C LYS A 202 30.57 -26.72 -11.28
N GLU A 203 31.13 -27.81 -11.80
CA GLU A 203 31.97 -27.85 -13.00
C GLU A 203 31.21 -28.30 -14.26
N ASP A 204 30.24 -29.23 -14.16
CA ASP A 204 29.39 -29.70 -15.28
C ASP A 204 28.50 -28.58 -15.85
N LEU A 205 28.27 -27.55 -15.04
CA LEU A 205 27.47 -26.36 -15.31
C LEU A 205 27.88 -25.53 -16.54
N LYS A 206 28.93 -25.92 -17.26
CA LYS A 206 29.53 -25.20 -18.41
C LYS A 206 28.98 -25.61 -19.78
N LEU A 207 28.30 -26.76 -19.92
CA LEU A 207 27.87 -27.29 -21.21
C LEU A 207 26.35 -27.52 -21.26
N PRO A 208 25.68 -27.40 -22.44
CA PRO A 208 24.29 -27.80 -22.61
C PRO A 208 24.01 -29.25 -22.21
N MET A 209 25.01 -30.15 -22.25
CA MET A 209 24.88 -31.56 -21.83
C MET A 209 24.45 -31.72 -20.36
N CYS A 210 24.62 -30.72 -19.49
CA CYS A 210 24.08 -30.79 -18.13
C CYS A 210 22.54 -30.93 -18.11
N LEU A 211 21.85 -30.59 -19.21
CA LEU A 211 20.42 -30.83 -19.41
C LEU A 211 20.03 -32.31 -19.31
N GLU A 212 20.91 -33.25 -19.61
CA GLU A 212 20.63 -34.69 -19.48
C GLU A 212 20.52 -35.11 -18.01
N ASN A 213 21.32 -34.48 -17.14
CA ASN A 213 21.34 -34.73 -15.69
C ASN A 213 20.14 -34.10 -14.94
N TYR A 214 19.31 -33.28 -15.60
CA TYR A 214 18.07 -32.77 -15.02
C TYR A 214 16.88 -33.68 -15.35
N LYS A 215 16.25 -34.23 -14.31
CA LYS A 215 14.92 -34.86 -14.36
C LYS A 215 13.84 -33.76 -14.26
N VAL A 216 12.71 -33.97 -14.92
CA VAL A 216 11.51 -33.13 -14.77
C VAL A 216 10.37 -34.02 -14.29
N GLU A 217 9.76 -33.65 -13.16
CA GLU A 217 8.60 -34.33 -12.60
C GLU A 217 7.36 -33.44 -12.74
N GLU A 218 6.29 -34.00 -13.28
CA GLU A 218 5.02 -33.31 -13.55
C GLU A 218 4.02 -33.62 -12.44
N GLN A 219 3.53 -32.59 -11.75
CA GLN A 219 2.49 -32.72 -10.73
C GLN A 219 1.34 -31.79 -11.04
N THR A 220 0.12 -32.32 -11.06
CA THR A 220 -1.11 -31.53 -11.26
C THR A 220 -1.76 -31.25 -9.92
N ILE A 221 -1.91 -29.97 -9.57
CA ILE A 221 -2.55 -29.53 -8.33
C ILE A 221 -3.98 -29.06 -8.65
N CYS A 222 -4.96 -29.81 -8.16
CA CYS A 222 -6.39 -29.50 -8.27
C CYS A 222 -6.98 -29.24 -6.89
N ARG A 223 -8.10 -28.50 -6.83
CA ARG A 223 -8.96 -28.50 -5.63
C ARG A 223 -9.49 -29.92 -5.44
N TRP A 224 -9.35 -30.46 -4.23
CA TRP A 224 -9.92 -31.78 -3.88
C TRP A 224 -11.44 -31.77 -4.11
N SER A 225 -11.95 -32.81 -4.76
CA SER A 225 -13.37 -33.00 -5.02
C SER A 225 -13.84 -34.31 -4.39
N PRO A 226 -14.81 -34.29 -3.45
CA PRO A 226 -15.35 -35.51 -2.85
C PRO A 226 -15.92 -36.48 -3.90
N GLU A 227 -16.49 -35.95 -4.97
CA GLU A 227 -17.20 -36.72 -6.01
C GLU A 227 -16.28 -37.57 -6.89
N LEU A 228 -15.00 -37.19 -7.00
CA LEU A 228 -14.00 -37.86 -7.83
C LEU A 228 -12.98 -38.69 -7.02
N ASN A 229 -13.06 -38.66 -5.69
CA ASN A 229 -12.11 -39.28 -4.78
C ASN A 229 -12.82 -40.05 -3.66
N ARG A 230 -14.03 -40.55 -3.92
CA ARG A 230 -14.62 -41.65 -3.15
C ARG A 230 -13.93 -42.95 -3.58
N GLU A 231 -13.61 -43.79 -2.61
CA GLU A 231 -13.17 -45.15 -2.88
C GLU A 231 -14.40 -45.98 -3.26
N ASP A 232 -14.53 -46.33 -4.55
CA ASP A 232 -15.54 -47.27 -5.00
C ASP A 232 -15.15 -48.68 -4.50
N GLU A 233 -15.77 -49.18 -3.44
CA GLU A 233 -15.50 -50.48 -2.80
C GLU A 233 -15.81 -51.73 -3.68
N THR A 234 -15.90 -51.58 -5.01
CA THR A 234 -16.50 -52.56 -5.93
C THR A 234 -15.58 -53.04 -7.06
N THR A 235 -14.28 -53.24 -6.78
CA THR A 235 -13.40 -54.00 -7.68
C THR A 235 -12.72 -55.20 -7.02
N ASN A 236 -13.32 -56.39 -7.20
CA ASN A 236 -12.61 -57.67 -7.21
C ASN A 236 -13.15 -58.47 -8.41
N PRO A 237 -12.32 -58.99 -9.34
CA PRO A 237 -12.74 -59.10 -10.75
C PRO A 237 -13.36 -60.44 -11.15
N LYS A 238 -14.32 -60.40 -12.09
CA LYS A 238 -14.68 -61.53 -12.97
C LYS A 238 -14.95 -61.04 -14.42
N PRO A 239 -14.70 -61.87 -15.44
CA PRO A 239 -14.62 -61.42 -16.84
C PRO A 239 -15.94 -61.46 -17.62
N ASN A 240 -15.91 -60.78 -18.77
CA ASN A 240 -16.81 -60.89 -19.94
C ASN A 240 -18.28 -60.43 -19.79
N ALA A 241 -18.56 -59.20 -20.23
CA ALA A 241 -19.62 -58.93 -21.21
C ALA A 241 -19.37 -57.60 -21.96
N THR A 242 -19.65 -57.56 -23.26
CA THR A 242 -19.50 -56.36 -24.10
C THR A 242 -20.75 -55.49 -24.01
N THR A 243 -20.61 -54.17 -23.83
CA THR A 243 -21.59 -53.19 -24.38
C THR A 243 -21.05 -51.77 -24.43
N VAL A 244 -21.42 -51.02 -25.46
CA VAL A 244 -21.10 -49.60 -25.64
C VAL A 244 -22.07 -48.74 -24.85
N ASN A 245 -21.61 -47.62 -24.27
CA ASN A 245 -22.51 -46.53 -23.89
C ASN A 245 -21.87 -45.14 -24.05
N VAL A 246 -22.70 -44.15 -24.37
CA VAL A 246 -22.30 -42.79 -24.77
C VAL A 246 -22.49 -41.81 -23.59
N PRO A 247 -21.54 -40.89 -23.32
CA PRO A 247 -21.73 -39.87 -22.29
C PRO A 247 -22.89 -38.93 -22.61
N LYS A 248 -23.98 -38.99 -21.83
CA LYS A 248 -25.10 -38.04 -21.95
C LYS A 248 -24.71 -36.67 -21.42
N LYS A 249 -24.87 -35.66 -22.28
CA LYS A 249 -24.56 -34.25 -22.05
C LYS A 249 -25.77 -33.52 -21.46
N LEU A 250 -25.64 -32.99 -20.24
CA LEU A 250 -26.58 -32.00 -19.69
C LEU A 250 -25.83 -30.78 -19.14
N SER A 251 -26.44 -29.61 -19.34
CA SER A 251 -25.97 -28.29 -18.90
C SER A 251 -27.19 -27.50 -18.46
N PRO A 252 -27.08 -26.64 -17.43
CA PRO A 252 -28.00 -25.54 -17.22
C PRO A 252 -27.43 -24.22 -17.78
N ARG A 253 -28.30 -23.38 -18.34
CA ARG A 253 -28.04 -21.96 -18.67
C ARG A 253 -29.34 -21.16 -18.49
N ALA A 254 -29.22 -19.97 -17.90
CA ALA A 254 -30.31 -19.01 -17.57
C ALA A 254 -31.29 -19.54 -16.49
N ALA A 255 -31.75 -18.79 -15.47
CA ALA A 255 -31.89 -17.35 -15.20
C ALA A 255 -33.11 -16.64 -15.82
N ARG A 256 -34.16 -16.45 -15.00
CA ARG A 256 -35.23 -15.42 -15.09
C ARG A 256 -36.02 -15.36 -13.74
N PRO A 257 -36.83 -14.32 -13.42
CA PRO A 257 -36.63 -13.58 -12.16
C PRO A 257 -37.91 -13.18 -11.38
N LEU A 258 -37.77 -12.24 -10.42
CA LEU A 258 -38.80 -11.49 -9.65
C LEU A 258 -39.35 -12.23 -8.40
N LYS A 259 -39.87 -11.55 -7.35
CA LYS A 259 -40.21 -10.11 -7.17
C LYS A 259 -40.03 -9.63 -5.70
N LEU A 260 -40.14 -8.30 -5.50
CA LEU A 260 -39.98 -7.56 -4.22
C LEU A 260 -41.27 -7.44 -3.38
N ALA A 261 -41.08 -7.34 -2.05
CA ALA A 261 -41.76 -6.42 -1.12
C ALA A 261 -40.84 -6.25 0.12
N ALA A 262 -40.63 -5.13 0.83
CA ALA A 262 -41.00 -3.69 0.80
C ALA A 262 -41.61 -3.25 2.15
N LEU A 263 -41.20 -2.06 2.64
CA LEU A 263 -41.42 -1.46 3.99
C LEU A 263 -40.54 -2.13 5.10
N GLU A 264 -39.66 -1.47 5.88
CA GLU A 264 -39.65 -0.15 6.58
C GLU A 264 -40.59 -0.12 7.81
N THR A 265 -40.25 0.35 9.03
CA THR A 265 -39.09 1.07 9.66
C THR A 265 -39.23 0.93 11.22
N ASP A 266 -38.38 1.34 12.19
CA ASP A 266 -37.16 2.18 12.29
C ASP A 266 -36.34 1.92 13.62
N SER A 267 -35.16 2.56 13.75
CA SER A 267 -34.50 3.17 14.96
C SER A 267 -34.20 2.45 16.30
N SER A 268 -32.93 2.59 16.70
CA SER A 268 -32.36 2.95 18.03
C SER A 268 -32.61 2.14 19.34
N SER A 269 -31.51 1.60 19.88
CA SER A 269 -31.04 1.61 21.29
C SER A 269 -31.93 1.27 22.52
N SER A 270 -31.36 0.40 23.37
CA SER A 270 -31.46 0.23 24.85
C SER A 270 -31.65 1.55 25.66
N PRO A 271 -32.07 1.55 26.98
CA PRO A 271 -31.71 0.53 28.00
C PRO A 271 -32.65 0.33 29.25
N ILE A 272 -32.13 -0.40 30.26
CA ILE A 272 -32.52 -0.47 31.70
C ILE A 272 -33.75 -1.31 32.12
N SER A 273 -33.50 -2.40 32.87
CA SER A 273 -33.99 -2.61 34.25
C SER A 273 -33.16 -3.71 34.96
N ALA A 274 -33.28 -3.90 36.28
CA ALA A 274 -32.30 -4.65 37.08
C ALA A 274 -32.82 -5.41 38.34
N ASN A 275 -31.94 -6.24 38.92
CA ASN A 275 -31.96 -6.89 40.25
C ASN A 275 -32.93 -8.06 40.55
N ASN A 276 -32.37 -9.18 41.01
CA ASN A 276 -32.52 -9.63 42.42
C ASN A 276 -31.43 -10.64 42.85
N ARG A 277 -31.39 -11.05 44.13
CA ARG A 277 -30.17 -11.58 44.82
C ARG A 277 -30.25 -13.01 45.41
N ILE A 278 -29.08 -13.68 45.36
CA ILE A 278 -28.45 -14.75 46.18
C ILE A 278 -29.21 -15.31 47.42
N PRO A 279 -29.24 -16.65 47.59
CA PRO A 279 -28.71 -17.35 48.80
C PRO A 279 -27.94 -18.68 48.48
N LYS A 280 -27.32 -19.44 49.41
CA LYS A 280 -26.31 -19.15 50.47
C LYS A 280 -25.67 -20.48 51.01
N ASP A 281 -24.45 -20.41 51.55
CA ASP A 281 -23.76 -21.30 52.54
C ASP A 281 -23.36 -22.81 52.31
N THR A 282 -22.08 -23.03 51.91
CA THR A 282 -20.95 -23.58 52.75
C THR A 282 -20.80 -25.08 53.21
N SER A 283 -19.85 -25.81 52.56
CA SER A 283 -18.83 -26.79 53.12
C SER A 283 -19.24 -28.21 53.63
N PRO A 284 -18.33 -29.21 53.95
CA PRO A 284 -16.87 -29.11 54.28
C PRO A 284 -15.81 -30.23 53.87
N LYS A 285 -14.52 -29.81 53.83
CA LYS A 285 -13.23 -30.41 54.31
C LYS A 285 -12.79 -31.89 54.09
N VAL A 286 -11.53 -32.06 53.63
CA VAL A 286 -10.39 -32.84 54.24
C VAL A 286 -9.04 -32.13 53.87
N SER A 287 -7.90 -32.43 54.52
CA SER A 287 -6.62 -31.67 54.44
C SER A 287 -5.35 -32.50 54.05
N ASP A 288 -4.22 -31.81 53.83
CA ASP A 288 -2.94 -32.23 53.24
C ASP A 288 -2.09 -33.32 53.95
N ARG A 289 -1.17 -33.94 53.17
CA ARG A 289 0.22 -34.32 53.59
C ARG A 289 1.17 -34.58 52.39
N LYS A 290 2.49 -34.39 52.63
CA LYS A 290 3.69 -34.61 51.76
C LYS A 290 4.68 -35.54 52.52
N PRO A 291 5.89 -35.95 52.05
CA PRO A 291 6.71 -35.60 50.86
C PRO A 291 6.96 -36.89 49.98
N PRO A 292 8.09 -37.20 49.25
CA PRO A 292 9.35 -36.50 48.95
C PRO A 292 9.72 -36.51 47.39
N PRO A 293 10.95 -36.78 46.83
CA PRO A 293 11.41 -35.98 45.65
C PRO A 293 12.16 -36.69 44.47
N SER A 294 12.59 -35.87 43.49
CA SER A 294 13.69 -36.02 42.50
C SER A 294 13.47 -36.84 41.21
N PRO A 295 14.19 -36.54 40.09
CA PRO A 295 15.03 -35.36 39.78
C PRO A 295 14.64 -34.56 38.50
N PHE A 296 15.14 -33.31 38.45
CA PHE A 296 15.38 -32.41 37.29
C PHE A 296 14.63 -32.55 35.94
N SER A 297 13.97 -31.47 35.53
CA SER A 297 14.12 -30.87 34.19
C SER A 297 13.85 -29.35 34.24
N GLU A 298 14.45 -28.59 33.33
CA GLU A 298 14.44 -27.11 33.34
C GLU A 298 13.21 -26.50 32.65
N LYS A 299 12.75 -25.35 33.14
CA LYS A 299 11.64 -24.61 32.52
C LYS A 299 12.16 -23.77 31.34
N ARG A 300 11.85 -24.18 30.11
CA ARG A 300 11.81 -23.26 28.97
C ARG A 300 10.69 -22.22 29.18
N PRO A 301 10.87 -20.95 28.78
CA PRO A 301 9.76 -20.01 28.71
C PRO A 301 8.72 -20.50 27.70
N SER A 302 7.44 -20.20 27.95
CA SER A 302 6.34 -20.67 27.13
C SER A 302 6.11 -19.77 25.92
N ARG A 303 6.05 -20.36 24.73
CA ARG A 303 5.75 -19.76 23.41
C ARG A 303 4.53 -18.81 23.36
N THR A 304 3.68 -18.82 24.38
CA THR A 304 2.60 -17.85 24.57
C THR A 304 3.12 -16.43 24.81
N THR A 305 4.13 -16.22 25.64
CA THR A 305 4.63 -14.86 25.98
C THR A 305 5.37 -14.21 24.82
N GLU A 306 5.97 -15.01 23.93
CA GLU A 306 6.53 -14.54 22.65
C GLU A 306 5.43 -14.03 21.71
N LEU A 307 4.30 -14.75 21.63
CA LEU A 307 3.15 -14.35 20.81
C LEU A 307 2.39 -13.15 21.40
N GLU A 308 2.28 -13.04 22.72
CA GLU A 308 1.74 -11.88 23.43
C GLU A 308 2.61 -10.62 23.20
N SER A 309 3.94 -10.77 23.26
CA SER A 309 4.90 -9.72 22.93
C SER A 309 4.77 -9.26 21.46
N LEU A 310 4.75 -10.21 20.52
CA LEU A 310 4.58 -9.91 19.08
C LEU A 310 3.23 -9.24 18.79
N THR A 311 2.15 -9.68 19.44
CA THR A 311 0.83 -9.05 19.31
C THR A 311 0.83 -7.62 19.85
N SER A 312 1.51 -7.38 20.97
CA SER A 312 1.66 -6.04 21.57
C SER A 312 2.46 -5.11 20.68
N GLN A 313 3.55 -5.60 20.07
CA GLN A 313 4.36 -4.84 19.11
C GLN A 313 3.54 -4.46 17.86
N LEU A 314 2.81 -5.41 17.27
CA LEU A 314 1.97 -5.14 16.10
C LEU A 314 0.82 -4.15 16.40
N GLN A 315 0.25 -4.18 17.62
CA GLN A 315 -0.72 -3.16 18.04
C GLN A 315 -0.09 -1.77 18.21
N TYR A 316 1.14 -1.68 18.71
CA TYR A 316 1.89 -0.43 18.81
C TYR A 316 2.19 0.17 17.43
N ASP A 317 2.71 -0.65 16.50
CA ASP A 317 3.04 -0.19 15.15
C ASP A 317 1.77 0.18 14.33
N LEU A 318 0.66 -0.54 14.51
CA LEU A 318 -0.64 -0.15 13.95
C LEU A 318 -1.10 1.23 14.47
N LYS A 319 -0.90 1.51 15.76
CA LYS A 319 -1.25 2.81 16.36
C LYS A 319 -0.37 3.94 15.81
N LYS A 320 0.93 3.68 15.66
CA LYS A 320 1.91 4.60 15.07
C LYS A 320 1.60 4.90 13.59
N ALA A 321 1.28 3.87 12.81
CA ALA A 321 0.88 4.03 11.41
C ALA A 321 -0.41 4.87 11.26
N LYS A 322 -1.43 4.64 12.11
CA LYS A 322 -2.64 5.47 12.13
C LYS A 322 -2.35 6.93 12.44
N GLN A 323 -1.46 7.21 13.40
CA GLN A 323 -1.03 8.58 13.71
C GLN A 323 -0.32 9.24 12.51
N GLN A 324 0.56 8.53 11.82
CA GLN A 324 1.25 9.02 10.63
C GLN A 324 0.27 9.32 9.48
N VAL A 325 -0.75 8.48 9.27
CA VAL A 325 -1.84 8.75 8.30
C VAL A 325 -2.61 10.01 8.67
N THR A 326 -3.00 10.20 9.94
CA THR A 326 -3.72 11.42 10.34
C THR A 326 -2.91 12.70 10.14
N VAL A 327 -1.59 12.68 10.40
CA VAL A 327 -0.70 13.83 10.15
C VAL A 327 -0.56 14.11 8.64
N SER A 328 -0.47 13.05 7.82
CA SER A 328 -0.43 13.18 6.37
C SER A 328 -1.74 13.76 5.81
N GLU A 329 -2.90 13.34 6.31
CA GLU A 329 -4.19 13.92 5.94
C GLU A 329 -4.31 15.40 6.33
N THR A 330 -3.86 15.81 7.51
CA THR A 330 -3.90 17.23 7.92
C THR A 330 -2.99 18.09 7.08
N SER A 331 -1.77 17.62 6.79
CA SER A 331 -0.83 18.33 5.89
C SER A 331 -1.39 18.44 4.47
N LYS A 332 -2.04 17.39 3.94
CA LYS A 332 -2.72 17.43 2.64
C LYS A 332 -3.83 18.47 2.61
N ARG A 333 -4.72 18.50 3.61
CA ARG A 333 -5.82 19.47 3.69
C ARG A 333 -5.31 20.92 3.73
N GLN A 334 -4.22 21.16 4.46
CA GLN A 334 -3.58 22.48 4.51
C GLN A 334 -3.00 22.88 3.14
N ALA A 335 -2.27 22.00 2.47
CA ALA A 335 -1.74 22.28 1.12
C ALA A 335 -2.85 22.49 0.08
N GLU A 336 -3.97 21.78 0.18
CA GLU A 336 -5.16 21.99 -0.67
C GLU A 336 -5.81 23.37 -0.41
N GLN A 337 -5.76 23.89 0.82
CA GLN A 337 -6.26 25.24 1.15
C GLN A 337 -5.30 26.33 0.67
N GLU A 338 -3.99 26.21 0.93
CA GLU A 338 -2.97 27.17 0.49
C GLU A 338 -2.93 27.33 -1.04
N ALA A 339 -3.16 26.23 -1.78
CA ALA A 339 -3.29 26.25 -3.23
C ALA A 339 -4.56 26.98 -3.71
N GLU A 340 -5.70 26.82 -3.04
CA GLU A 340 -6.95 27.50 -3.38
C GLU A 340 -6.94 28.99 -3.01
N GLU A 341 -6.25 29.37 -1.93
CA GLU A 341 -5.99 30.78 -1.59
C GLU A 341 -5.06 31.44 -2.62
N SER A 342 -3.98 30.75 -3.03
CA SER A 342 -3.11 31.19 -4.13
C SER A 342 -3.87 31.35 -5.45
N ARG A 343 -4.80 30.43 -5.75
CA ARG A 343 -5.65 30.48 -6.95
C ARG A 343 -6.61 31.67 -6.94
N LYS A 344 -7.15 32.04 -5.77
CA LYS A 344 -7.97 33.26 -5.58
C LYS A 344 -7.15 34.53 -5.77
N GLN A 345 -5.93 34.59 -5.22
CA GLN A 345 -5.03 35.73 -5.41
C GLN A 345 -4.69 35.93 -6.91
N LEU A 346 -4.37 34.85 -7.63
CA LEU A 346 -4.16 34.91 -9.09
C LEU A 346 -5.41 35.36 -9.86
N GLN A 347 -6.61 34.93 -9.44
CA GLN A 347 -7.88 35.38 -10.04
C GLN A 347 -8.19 36.86 -9.75
N GLU A 348 -7.78 37.37 -8.58
CA GLU A 348 -7.90 38.79 -8.23
C GLU A 348 -6.91 39.66 -9.03
N VAL A 349 -5.65 39.24 -9.15
CA VAL A 349 -4.63 39.92 -9.98
C VAL A 349 -5.03 39.91 -11.46
N SER A 350 -5.56 38.79 -11.96
CA SER A 350 -6.09 38.68 -13.32
C SER A 350 -7.29 39.62 -13.56
N SER A 351 -8.21 39.73 -12.59
CA SER A 351 -9.32 40.69 -12.65
C SER A 351 -8.82 42.14 -12.70
N LYS A 352 -7.84 42.50 -11.85
CA LYS A 352 -7.24 43.85 -11.82
C LYS A 352 -6.49 44.18 -13.11
N LEU A 353 -5.80 43.20 -13.72
CA LEU A 353 -5.15 43.36 -15.03
C LEU A 353 -6.16 43.55 -16.16
N GLN A 354 -7.33 42.91 -16.06
CA GLN A 354 -8.44 43.12 -17.00
C GLN A 354 -9.08 44.51 -16.81
N GLU A 355 -9.22 44.98 -15.57
CA GLU A 355 -9.71 46.33 -15.25
C GLU A 355 -8.77 47.43 -15.74
N THR A 356 -7.46 47.34 -15.49
CA THR A 356 -6.50 48.33 -16.01
C THR A 356 -6.40 48.30 -17.53
N LYS A 357 -6.50 47.12 -18.15
CA LYS A 357 -6.59 46.99 -19.61
C LYS A 357 -7.85 47.66 -20.18
N ASN A 358 -8.99 47.57 -19.49
CA ASN A 358 -10.21 48.26 -19.90
C ASN A 358 -10.10 49.79 -19.70
N GLN A 359 -9.47 50.25 -18.62
CA GLN A 359 -9.21 51.68 -18.38
C GLN A 359 -8.32 52.29 -19.46
N VAL A 360 -7.24 51.60 -19.86
CA VAL A 360 -6.38 52.02 -21.00
C VAL A 360 -7.18 52.08 -22.30
N LEU A 361 -8.10 51.13 -22.53
CA LEU A 361 -8.95 51.12 -23.71
C LEU A 361 -9.96 52.28 -23.73
N GLU A 362 -10.52 52.66 -22.57
CA GLU A 362 -11.37 53.85 -22.44
C GLU A 362 -10.58 55.15 -22.64
N GLU A 363 -9.38 55.27 -22.08
CA GLU A 363 -8.49 56.43 -22.29
C GLU A 363 -8.03 56.61 -23.75
N GLU A 364 -7.89 55.52 -24.54
CA GLU A 364 -7.65 55.62 -25.99
C GLU A 364 -8.89 56.16 -26.73
N THR A 365 -10.11 55.76 -26.34
CA THR A 365 -11.34 56.18 -27.03
C THR A 365 -11.68 57.66 -26.86
N ASP A 366 -11.37 58.27 -25.71
CA ASP A 366 -11.63 59.71 -25.46
C ASP A 366 -10.66 60.66 -26.18
N LYS A 367 -9.64 60.13 -26.89
CA LYS A 367 -8.61 60.93 -27.59
C LYS A 367 -8.43 60.61 -29.07
N THR A 368 -9.44 60.07 -29.76
CA THR A 368 -9.38 59.85 -31.24
C THR A 368 -10.12 60.90 -32.08
N GLY A 369 -9.96 62.19 -31.73
CA GLY A 369 -10.41 63.33 -32.52
C GLY A 369 -9.64 63.53 -33.83
N ALA A 370 -9.85 62.64 -34.80
CA ALA A 370 -9.40 62.69 -36.20
C ALA A 370 -7.89 62.76 -36.48
N PHE A 371 -7.31 61.63 -36.89
CA PHE A 371 -6.36 61.63 -38.02
C PHE A 371 -6.50 60.38 -38.90
N ASN A 372 -6.29 60.54 -40.21
CA ASN A 372 -6.48 59.47 -41.20
C ASN A 372 -5.23 58.61 -41.38
N HIS A 373 -5.42 57.36 -41.82
CA HIS A 373 -4.35 56.49 -42.28
C HIS A 373 -3.47 57.18 -43.35
N ARG A 374 -2.18 57.36 -43.03
CA ARG A 374 -1.13 57.49 -44.04
C ARG A 374 0.13 56.78 -43.57
N SER A 375 0.71 55.96 -44.44
CA SER A 375 1.91 55.18 -44.15
C SER A 375 3.11 56.10 -43.88
N VAL A 376 3.67 56.07 -42.67
CA VAL A 376 4.93 56.75 -42.34
C VAL A 376 6.00 55.69 -42.06
N SER A 377 6.62 55.22 -43.13
CA SER A 377 7.95 54.61 -43.07
C SER A 377 8.94 55.64 -43.62
N GLN A 378 9.22 56.65 -42.80
CA GLN A 378 10.18 57.73 -43.04
C GLN A 378 10.63 58.27 -41.68
N GLY A 379 11.89 58.72 -41.60
CA GLY A 379 12.51 59.14 -40.34
C GLY A 379 11.88 60.43 -39.79
N TRP A 380 11.74 60.52 -38.46
CA TRP A 380 11.31 61.72 -37.76
C TRP A 380 12.51 62.61 -37.39
N ASP A 381 13.34 62.94 -38.38
CA ASP A 381 14.20 64.12 -38.32
C ASP A 381 13.33 65.34 -38.62
N LEU A 382 12.64 65.83 -37.59
CA LEU A 382 11.80 67.04 -37.65
C LEU A 382 12.20 67.97 -36.52
N GLU A 383 12.97 69.00 -36.87
CA GLU A 383 13.44 70.03 -35.95
C GLU A 383 12.27 70.81 -35.35
N PHE A 384 11.83 70.43 -34.15
CA PHE A 384 11.14 71.38 -33.30
C PHE A 384 12.15 72.41 -32.78
N GLY A 385 11.80 73.69 -32.95
CA GLY A 385 12.56 74.85 -32.48
C GLY A 385 12.53 75.05 -30.96
N ALA A 386 12.71 73.97 -30.20
CA ALA A 386 12.85 73.97 -28.75
C ALA A 386 14.21 74.57 -28.35
N THR A 387 14.21 75.39 -27.30
CA THR A 387 15.43 75.99 -26.73
C THR A 387 16.34 74.91 -26.13
N THR A 388 17.60 75.26 -25.88
CA THR A 388 18.65 74.28 -25.54
C THR A 388 18.39 73.47 -24.27
N ASP A 389 17.59 73.97 -23.32
CA ASP A 389 17.29 73.27 -22.06
C ASP A 389 16.29 72.11 -22.25
N GLU A 390 15.27 72.26 -23.10
CA GLU A 390 14.24 71.22 -23.31
C GLU A 390 14.82 69.98 -24.00
N ARG A 391 15.84 70.17 -24.85
CA ARG A 391 16.46 69.11 -25.66
C ARG A 391 17.20 68.09 -24.79
N GLY A 392 17.88 68.55 -23.74
CA GLY A 392 18.54 67.67 -22.76
C GLY A 392 17.55 66.86 -21.92
N GLY A 393 16.38 67.45 -21.59
CA GLY A 393 15.30 66.72 -20.93
C GLY A 393 14.74 65.59 -21.79
N LEU A 394 14.59 65.83 -23.10
CA LEU A 394 14.05 64.83 -24.03
C LEU A 394 14.97 63.62 -24.19
N ASP A 395 16.29 63.83 -24.32
CA ASP A 395 17.27 62.73 -24.43
C ASP A 395 17.33 61.87 -23.17
N VAL A 396 17.23 62.48 -21.97
CA VAL A 396 17.14 61.74 -20.70
C VAL A 396 15.89 60.87 -20.66
N VAL A 397 14.73 61.40 -21.03
CA VAL A 397 13.47 60.64 -21.09
C VAL A 397 13.55 59.51 -22.13
N VAL A 398 14.16 59.74 -23.29
CA VAL A 398 14.38 58.69 -24.31
C VAL A 398 15.33 57.60 -23.82
N GLN A 399 16.37 57.94 -23.05
CA GLN A 399 17.28 56.97 -22.44
C GLN A 399 16.56 56.16 -21.34
N GLU A 400 15.76 56.80 -20.50
CA GLU A 400 14.97 56.15 -19.44
C GLU A 400 13.92 55.21 -20.03
N ILE A 401 13.19 55.61 -21.08
CA ILE A 401 12.26 54.75 -21.82
C ILE A 401 12.98 53.51 -22.41
N ARG A 402 14.19 53.66 -22.93
CA ARG A 402 15.00 52.51 -23.41
C ARG A 402 15.39 51.56 -22.28
N GLN A 403 15.75 52.10 -21.12
CA GLN A 403 16.13 51.30 -19.94
C GLN A 403 14.93 50.57 -19.33
N LEU A 404 13.77 51.23 -19.21
CA LEU A 404 12.50 50.62 -18.79
C LEU A 404 12.06 49.53 -19.78
N LYS A 405 12.19 49.76 -21.09
CA LYS A 405 11.88 48.73 -22.10
C LYS A 405 12.74 47.47 -21.94
N LEU A 406 14.04 47.62 -21.70
CA LEU A 406 14.94 46.49 -21.42
C LEU A 406 14.56 45.75 -20.13
N GLN A 407 14.14 46.46 -19.08
CA GLN A 407 13.66 45.83 -17.86
C GLN A 407 12.36 45.04 -18.08
N ILE A 408 11.39 45.60 -18.82
CA ILE A 408 10.15 44.91 -19.19
C ILE A 408 10.45 43.65 -20.03
N GLU A 409 11.37 43.73 -20.99
CA GLU A 409 11.76 42.60 -21.85
C GLU A 409 12.46 41.48 -21.05
N MET A 410 13.31 41.83 -20.07
CA MET A 410 13.86 40.84 -19.13
C MET A 410 12.78 40.21 -18.25
N VAL A 411 11.86 41.00 -17.69
CA VAL A 411 10.77 40.49 -16.83
C VAL A 411 9.83 39.57 -17.60
N ALA A 412 9.44 39.93 -18.83
CA ALA A 412 8.64 39.07 -19.70
C ALA A 412 9.35 37.75 -20.03
N SER A 413 10.68 37.77 -20.21
CA SER A 413 11.47 36.55 -20.45
C SER A 413 11.52 35.62 -19.23
N SER A 414 11.67 36.16 -18.01
CA SER A 414 11.71 35.35 -16.78
C SER A 414 10.32 34.86 -16.38
N GLU A 415 9.27 35.66 -16.58
CA GLU A 415 7.88 35.23 -16.41
C GLU A 415 7.53 34.07 -17.35
N ALA A 416 7.93 34.14 -18.63
CA ALA A 416 7.73 33.04 -19.58
C ALA A 416 8.43 31.74 -19.15
N ASP A 417 9.62 31.82 -18.52
CA ASP A 417 10.31 30.63 -17.98
C ASP A 417 9.70 30.13 -16.66
N HIS A 418 9.18 31.03 -15.81
CA HIS A 418 8.39 30.65 -14.64
C HIS A 418 7.09 29.93 -15.01
N VAL A 419 6.39 30.37 -16.07
CA VAL A 419 5.20 29.68 -16.60
C VAL A 419 5.54 28.27 -17.07
N LYS A 420 6.60 28.08 -17.88
CA LYS A 420 7.06 26.76 -18.31
C LYS A 420 7.39 25.83 -17.12
N GLN A 421 8.01 26.35 -16.07
CA GLN A 421 8.27 25.57 -14.85
C GLN A 421 6.99 25.22 -14.09
N ALA A 422 5.99 26.10 -14.06
CA ALA A 422 4.69 25.83 -13.45
C ALA A 422 3.90 24.77 -14.24
N GLU A 423 3.92 24.83 -15.57
CA GLU A 423 3.33 23.81 -16.46
C GLU A 423 3.98 22.44 -16.24
N LEU A 424 5.32 22.38 -16.17
CA LEU A 424 6.05 21.14 -15.89
C LEU A 424 5.62 20.54 -14.54
N ARG A 425 5.64 21.35 -13.46
CA ARG A 425 5.23 20.90 -12.11
C ARG A 425 3.76 20.46 -12.07
N ASN A 426 2.88 21.12 -12.81
CA ASN A 426 1.48 20.69 -12.94
C ASN A 426 1.39 19.32 -13.64
N SER A 427 2.21 19.05 -14.66
CA SER A 427 2.26 17.74 -15.32
C SER A 427 2.73 16.63 -14.37
N ASP A 428 3.73 16.90 -13.51
CA ASP A 428 4.18 15.98 -12.46
C ASP A 428 3.08 15.73 -11.41
N ILE A 429 2.37 16.77 -10.97
CA ILE A 429 1.24 16.66 -10.04
C ILE A 429 0.10 15.83 -10.65
N HIS A 430 -0.19 15.99 -11.95
CA HIS A 430 -1.17 15.16 -12.66
C HIS A 430 -0.73 13.68 -12.75
N LEU A 431 0.55 13.41 -13.02
CA LEU A 431 1.11 12.06 -13.03
C LEU A 431 1.04 11.40 -11.63
N LEU A 432 1.45 12.12 -10.59
CA LEU A 432 1.37 11.66 -9.20
C LEU A 432 -0.08 11.39 -8.76
N ARG A 433 -1.03 12.23 -9.19
CA ARG A 433 -2.47 12.03 -8.93
C ARG A 433 -3.03 10.81 -9.66
N GLY A 434 -2.51 10.47 -10.84
CA GLY A 434 -2.78 9.21 -11.52
C GLY A 434 -2.28 8.00 -10.72
N ASN A 435 -0.98 7.99 -10.39
CA ASN A 435 -0.33 6.93 -9.60
C ASN A 435 -1.02 6.71 -8.23
N LEU A 436 -1.46 7.78 -7.56
CA LEU A 436 -2.21 7.69 -6.31
C LEU A 436 -3.60 7.06 -6.50
N LYS A 437 -4.30 7.35 -7.59
CA LYS A 437 -5.59 6.74 -7.91
C LYS A 437 -5.45 5.24 -8.15
N ASP A 438 -4.43 4.82 -8.90
CA ASP A 438 -4.16 3.41 -9.17
C ASP A 438 -3.71 2.66 -7.91
N THR A 439 -2.95 3.34 -7.03
CA THR A 439 -2.59 2.82 -5.70
C THR A 439 -3.82 2.64 -4.81
N LEU A 440 -4.76 3.60 -4.79
CA LEU A 440 -6.01 3.48 -4.03
C LEU A 440 -6.89 2.33 -4.54
N PHE A 441 -7.01 2.17 -5.86
CA PHE A 441 -7.73 1.05 -6.47
C PHE A 441 -7.10 -0.30 -6.11
N LEU A 442 -5.76 -0.39 -6.08
CA LEU A 442 -5.04 -1.58 -5.66
C LEU A 442 -5.26 -1.89 -4.16
N VAL A 443 -5.28 -0.87 -3.29
CA VAL A 443 -5.58 -1.02 -1.86
C VAL A 443 -7.04 -1.44 -1.62
N GLU A 444 -8.00 -0.90 -2.36
CA GLU A 444 -9.41 -1.33 -2.29
C GLU A 444 -9.58 -2.79 -2.75
N ASN A 445 -8.90 -3.19 -3.82
CA ASN A 445 -8.85 -4.57 -4.28
C ASN A 445 -8.27 -5.51 -3.21
N PHE A 446 -7.16 -5.13 -2.55
CA PHE A 446 -6.62 -5.90 -1.42
C PHE A 446 -7.57 -5.92 -0.20
N SER A 447 -8.27 -4.83 0.11
CA SER A 447 -9.27 -4.80 1.20
C SER A 447 -10.42 -5.77 0.95
N ASN A 448 -10.88 -5.88 -0.30
CA ASN A 448 -11.94 -6.82 -0.67
C ASN A 448 -11.43 -8.28 -0.69
N GLN A 449 -10.19 -8.52 -1.12
CA GLN A 449 -9.55 -9.84 -1.01
C GLN A 449 -9.36 -10.28 0.46
N LEU A 450 -9.10 -9.35 1.40
CA LEU A 450 -9.01 -9.65 2.83
C LEU A 450 -10.37 -10.10 3.41
N LYS A 451 -11.47 -9.40 3.06
CA LYS A 451 -12.84 -9.79 3.47
C LYS A 451 -13.22 -11.17 2.93
N ASP A 452 -12.91 -11.45 1.66
CA ASP A 452 -13.07 -12.78 1.07
C ASP A 452 -12.30 -13.85 1.87
N CYS A 453 -11.06 -13.54 2.28
CA CYS A 453 -10.23 -14.47 3.05
C CYS A 453 -10.82 -14.74 4.44
N GLU A 454 -11.32 -13.73 5.15
CA GLU A 454 -12.00 -13.88 6.45
C GLU A 454 -13.21 -14.84 6.37
N VAL A 455 -14.02 -14.74 5.31
CA VAL A 455 -15.13 -15.67 5.07
C VAL A 455 -14.62 -17.10 4.82
N THR A 456 -13.60 -17.29 3.98
CA THR A 456 -13.05 -18.63 3.71
C THR A 456 -12.31 -19.26 4.91
N ASP A 457 -11.75 -18.45 5.80
CA ASP A 457 -11.14 -18.91 7.06
C ASP A 457 -12.22 -19.44 8.02
N ALA A 458 -13.39 -18.80 8.10
CA ALA A 458 -14.54 -19.34 8.82
C ALA A 458 -15.05 -20.68 8.21
N GLU A 459 -15.17 -20.77 6.88
CA GLU A 459 -15.57 -22.00 6.17
C GLU A 459 -14.59 -23.16 6.41
N THR A 460 -13.28 -22.89 6.31
CA THR A 460 -12.24 -23.92 6.52
C THR A 460 -12.14 -24.36 7.97
N LYS A 461 -12.36 -23.47 8.94
CA LYS A 461 -12.47 -23.84 10.36
C LYS A 461 -13.67 -24.75 10.63
N ALA A 462 -14.83 -24.45 10.04
CA ALA A 462 -16.02 -25.31 10.14
C ALA A 462 -15.79 -26.68 9.49
N LEU A 463 -15.12 -26.74 8.33
CA LEU A 463 -14.76 -28.01 7.68
C LEU A 463 -13.77 -28.82 8.54
N ALA A 464 -12.79 -28.17 9.16
CA ALA A 464 -11.81 -28.84 10.03
C ALA A 464 -12.45 -29.44 11.29
N THR A 465 -13.42 -28.77 11.92
CA THR A 465 -14.14 -29.34 13.07
C THR A 465 -15.02 -30.53 12.68
N GLU A 466 -15.63 -30.51 11.50
CA GLU A 466 -16.38 -31.65 10.96
C GLU A 466 -15.45 -32.84 10.63
N THR A 467 -14.28 -32.63 10.01
CA THR A 467 -13.30 -33.69 9.77
C THR A 467 -12.77 -34.30 11.07
N LEU A 468 -12.53 -33.50 12.11
CA LEU A 468 -12.15 -34.01 13.44
C LEU A 468 -13.26 -34.87 14.07
N ARG A 469 -14.53 -34.49 13.91
CA ARG A 469 -15.69 -35.26 14.36
C ARG A 469 -15.79 -36.60 13.61
N GLN A 470 -15.53 -36.61 12.30
CA GLN A 470 -15.51 -37.83 11.49
C GLN A 470 -14.36 -38.77 11.90
N LEU A 471 -13.17 -38.23 12.16
CA LEU A 471 -12.00 -39.01 12.61
C LEU A 471 -12.24 -39.67 13.97
N GLU A 472 -12.82 -38.95 14.95
CA GLU A 472 -13.13 -39.53 16.26
C GLU A 472 -14.24 -40.61 16.18
N ASN A 473 -15.16 -40.50 15.23
CA ASN A 473 -16.13 -41.56 14.93
C ASN A 473 -15.46 -42.80 14.30
N ALA A 474 -14.60 -42.62 13.29
CA ALA A 474 -13.87 -43.72 12.66
C ALA A 474 -12.96 -44.46 13.67
N LYS A 475 -12.29 -43.71 14.55
CA LYS A 475 -11.50 -44.24 15.66
C LYS A 475 -12.30 -45.13 16.61
N LYS A 476 -13.55 -44.77 16.94
CA LYS A 476 -14.42 -45.62 17.78
C LYS A 476 -14.77 -46.93 17.10
N ALA A 477 -15.16 -46.90 15.82
CA ALA A 477 -15.42 -48.12 15.04
C ALA A 477 -14.19 -49.05 14.97
N VAL A 478 -12.97 -48.50 14.88
CA VAL A 478 -11.72 -49.28 14.93
C VAL A 478 -11.49 -49.94 16.30
N GLU A 479 -11.81 -49.28 17.42
CA GLU A 479 -11.72 -49.92 18.74
C GLU A 479 -12.83 -50.97 18.97
N GLU A 480 -14.03 -50.76 18.43
CA GLU A 480 -15.11 -51.75 18.44
C GLU A 480 -14.69 -53.03 17.69
N LEU A 481 -14.16 -52.89 16.46
CA LEU A 481 -13.66 -54.01 15.65
C LEU A 481 -12.47 -54.75 16.31
N LYS A 482 -11.56 -54.04 16.98
CA LYS A 482 -10.51 -54.68 17.81
C LYS A 482 -11.11 -55.48 18.97
N SER A 483 -12.19 -54.99 19.59
CA SER A 483 -12.88 -55.71 20.65
C SER A 483 -13.51 -57.00 20.13
N ASP A 484 -14.04 -57.02 18.90
CA ASP A 484 -14.63 -58.23 18.31
C ASP A 484 -13.56 -59.23 17.85
N GLY A 485 -12.51 -58.76 17.16
CA GLY A 485 -11.39 -59.62 16.78
C GLY A 485 -10.70 -60.31 17.97
N THR A 486 -10.64 -59.65 19.14
CA THR A 486 -10.11 -60.30 20.35
C THR A 486 -11.06 -61.34 20.96
N LYS A 487 -12.39 -61.16 20.84
CA LYS A 487 -13.38 -62.19 21.22
C LYS A 487 -13.28 -63.42 20.31
N GLU A 488 -13.15 -63.20 19.00
CA GLU A 488 -12.97 -64.28 18.02
C GLU A 488 -11.70 -65.08 18.28
N VAL A 489 -10.55 -64.42 18.47
CA VAL A 489 -9.26 -65.08 18.76
C VAL A 489 -9.34 -65.95 20.01
N GLU A 490 -9.97 -65.49 21.09
CA GLU A 490 -10.13 -66.31 22.29
C GLU A 490 -11.09 -67.50 22.08
N SER A 491 -12.08 -67.37 21.20
CA SER A 491 -12.94 -68.50 20.79
C SER A 491 -12.18 -69.56 19.97
N TYR A 492 -11.32 -69.14 19.03
CA TYR A 492 -10.44 -70.05 18.28
C TYR A 492 -9.43 -70.75 19.21
N LYS A 493 -8.87 -70.01 20.17
CA LYS A 493 -7.96 -70.53 21.19
C LYS A 493 -8.63 -71.58 22.09
N LYS A 494 -9.91 -71.38 22.45
CA LYS A 494 -10.71 -72.41 23.15
C LYS A 494 -10.89 -73.67 22.28
N MET A 495 -11.33 -73.52 21.03
CA MET A 495 -11.54 -74.67 20.12
C MET A 495 -10.24 -75.44 19.85
N ALA A 496 -9.08 -74.76 19.80
CA ALA A 496 -7.77 -75.39 19.65
C ALA A 496 -7.41 -76.28 20.85
N VAL A 497 -7.75 -75.87 22.09
CA VAL A 497 -7.54 -76.68 23.30
C VAL A 497 -8.46 -77.91 23.30
N GLU A 498 -9.74 -77.75 22.95
CA GLU A 498 -10.69 -78.86 22.84
C GLU A 498 -10.25 -79.88 21.76
N LEU A 499 -9.73 -79.40 20.63
CA LEU A 499 -9.16 -80.25 19.58
C LEU A 499 -7.93 -81.03 20.07
N GLU A 500 -7.02 -80.41 20.81
CA GLU A 500 -5.80 -81.07 21.31
C GLU A 500 -6.10 -82.11 22.41
N GLN A 501 -7.09 -81.83 23.26
CA GLN A 501 -7.65 -82.83 24.18
C GLN A 501 -8.26 -84.01 23.40
N SER A 502 -8.99 -83.73 22.31
CA SER A 502 -9.58 -84.78 21.47
C SER A 502 -8.51 -85.67 20.79
N LYS A 503 -7.44 -85.07 20.25
CA LYS A 503 -6.27 -85.83 19.74
C LYS A 503 -5.63 -86.68 20.84
N SER A 504 -5.46 -86.14 22.04
CA SER A 504 -4.87 -86.85 23.18
C SER A 504 -5.70 -88.08 23.58
N ARG A 505 -7.04 -87.95 23.60
CA ARG A 505 -7.97 -89.07 23.80
C ARG A 505 -7.86 -90.11 22.68
N MET A 506 -7.74 -89.69 21.42
CA MET A 506 -7.57 -90.57 20.26
C MET A 506 -6.25 -91.37 20.32
N VAL A 507 -5.13 -90.73 20.67
CA VAL A 507 -3.82 -91.39 20.81
C VAL A 507 -3.84 -92.42 21.95
N TRP A 508 -4.45 -92.09 23.10
CA TRP A 508 -4.62 -93.04 24.20
C TRP A 508 -5.45 -94.26 23.80
N LEU A 509 -6.58 -94.05 23.11
CA LEU A 509 -7.44 -95.13 22.60
C LEU A 509 -6.71 -96.01 21.57
N GLY A 510 -5.95 -95.42 20.64
CA GLY A 510 -5.12 -96.19 19.70
C GLY A 510 -4.04 -97.03 20.38
N GLY A 511 -3.43 -96.50 21.45
CA GLY A 511 -2.50 -97.23 22.32
C GLY A 511 -3.16 -98.36 23.13
N LEU A 512 -4.44 -98.23 23.47
CA LEU A 512 -5.22 -99.30 24.12
C LEU A 512 -5.59 -100.41 23.12
N VAL A 513 -6.06 -100.04 21.92
CA VAL A 513 -6.42 -100.99 20.85
C VAL A 513 -5.21 -101.83 20.43
N THR A 514 -4.03 -101.25 20.28
CA THR A 514 -2.80 -102.01 19.97
C THR A 514 -2.38 -102.97 21.07
N LYS A 515 -2.56 -102.62 22.35
CA LYS A 515 -2.32 -103.54 23.49
C LYS A 515 -3.30 -104.70 23.51
N LEU A 516 -4.59 -104.46 23.25
CA LEU A 516 -5.63 -105.49 23.20
C LEU A 516 -5.41 -106.46 22.02
N LEU A 517 -5.00 -105.96 20.86
CA LEU A 517 -4.62 -106.80 19.71
C LEU A 517 -3.38 -107.65 19.97
N ALA A 518 -2.46 -107.21 20.82
CA ALA A 518 -1.22 -107.92 21.14
C ALA A 518 -1.38 -109.04 22.19
N ASN A 519 -2.36 -108.95 23.10
CA ASN A 519 -2.60 -109.95 24.15
C ASN A 519 -4.11 -110.17 24.41
N PRO A 520 -4.78 -111.05 23.65
CA PRO A 520 -6.21 -111.31 23.81
C PRO A 520 -6.61 -112.03 25.12
N GLY A 521 -5.64 -112.56 25.88
CA GLY A 521 -5.88 -113.48 27.00
C GLY A 521 -5.89 -112.87 28.42
N VAL A 522 -5.74 -111.55 28.57
CA VAL A 522 -5.64 -110.90 29.90
C VAL A 522 -6.86 -110.01 30.16
N LEU A 523 -7.93 -110.61 30.70
CA LEU A 523 -9.23 -109.93 30.92
C LEU A 523 -9.65 -109.83 32.40
N GLU A 524 -8.69 -109.82 33.34
CA GLU A 524 -9.02 -109.71 34.79
C GLU A 524 -8.86 -108.29 35.37
N ASN A 525 -8.15 -107.37 34.69
CA ASN A 525 -7.89 -106.00 35.18
C ASN A 525 -8.81 -104.93 34.54
N HIS A 526 -10.10 -105.22 34.37
CA HIS A 526 -11.06 -104.23 33.86
C HIS A 526 -11.26 -103.02 34.80
N GLU A 527 -11.17 -103.20 36.11
CA GLU A 527 -11.43 -102.13 37.08
C GLU A 527 -10.37 -101.01 37.04
N THR A 528 -9.11 -101.34 36.75
CA THR A 528 -8.05 -100.34 36.57
C THR A 528 -8.25 -99.53 35.29
N LEU A 529 -8.55 -100.20 34.18
CA LEU A 529 -8.79 -99.54 32.88
C LEU A 529 -10.04 -98.64 32.89
N LEU A 530 -11.08 -99.01 33.65
CA LEU A 530 -12.24 -98.14 33.85
C LEU A 530 -11.90 -96.87 34.64
N LYS A 531 -11.01 -96.96 35.64
CA LYS A 531 -10.54 -95.79 36.41
C LYS A 531 -9.74 -94.81 35.55
N ASP A 532 -8.83 -95.33 34.72
CA ASP A 532 -8.04 -94.49 33.80
C ASP A 532 -8.92 -93.81 32.75
N TYR A 533 -9.91 -94.53 32.20
CA TYR A 533 -10.87 -93.96 31.24
C TYR A 533 -11.82 -92.94 31.88
N ALA A 534 -12.30 -93.19 33.10
CA ALA A 534 -13.15 -92.24 33.84
C ALA A 534 -12.40 -90.93 34.15
N SER A 535 -11.09 -90.99 34.42
CA SER A 535 -10.25 -89.83 34.72
C SER A 535 -10.08 -88.87 33.53
N LEU A 536 -10.37 -89.31 32.30
CA LEU A 536 -10.36 -88.49 31.07
C LEU A 536 -11.75 -87.95 30.69
N LYS A 537 -12.81 -88.24 31.47
CA LYS A 537 -14.20 -87.95 31.08
C LYS A 537 -14.81 -86.76 31.84
N LEU A 538 -14.36 -85.55 31.53
CA LEU A 538 -15.03 -84.32 31.97
C LEU A 538 -15.71 -83.61 30.78
N GLY A 539 -17.03 -83.77 30.66
CA GLY A 539 -17.89 -82.91 29.83
C GLY A 539 -18.15 -83.33 28.38
N GLU A 540 -19.01 -84.34 28.15
CA GLU A 540 -19.77 -84.49 26.89
C GLU A 540 -21.24 -84.85 27.21
N SER A 541 -22.19 -84.42 26.36
CA SER A 541 -23.63 -84.45 26.64
C SER A 541 -24.32 -85.79 26.29
N ASN A 542 -25.45 -86.09 26.93
CA ASN A 542 -26.16 -87.37 26.86
C ASN A 542 -27.18 -87.45 25.71
N GLU A 543 -26.72 -87.54 24.45
CA GLU A 543 -27.63 -87.73 23.29
C GLU A 543 -27.24 -88.89 22.33
N LYS A 544 -26.18 -89.65 22.60
CA LYS A 544 -25.69 -90.73 21.69
C LYS A 544 -25.67 -92.14 22.26
N ASN A 545 -26.15 -92.34 23.50
CA ASN A 545 -25.92 -93.61 24.22
C ASN A 545 -26.97 -94.71 23.94
N GLU A 546 -28.13 -94.34 23.39
CA GLU A 546 -29.27 -95.25 23.19
C GLU A 546 -29.15 -96.02 21.86
N GLU A 547 -28.74 -95.35 20.78
CA GLU A 547 -28.59 -95.90 19.42
C GLU A 547 -27.56 -97.06 19.37
N VAL A 548 -26.44 -96.92 20.09
CA VAL A 548 -25.36 -97.93 20.16
C VAL A 548 -25.81 -99.23 20.83
N SER A 549 -26.82 -99.18 21.70
CA SER A 549 -27.32 -100.37 22.41
C SER A 549 -28.17 -101.26 21.50
N SER A 550 -28.91 -100.68 20.56
CA SER A 550 -29.78 -101.40 19.62
C SER A 550 -28.98 -102.31 18.66
N LEU A 551 -27.92 -101.75 18.05
CA LEU A 551 -27.13 -102.46 17.04
C LEU A 551 -26.35 -103.67 17.59
N ARG A 552 -26.09 -103.75 18.90
CA ARG A 552 -25.28 -104.83 19.48
C ARG A 552 -26.00 -106.19 19.47
N CYS A 553 -27.31 -106.22 19.73
CA CYS A 553 -28.07 -107.47 19.82
C CYS A 553 -28.19 -108.21 18.47
N GLU A 554 -28.19 -107.49 17.34
CA GLU A 554 -28.35 -108.09 16.01
C GLU A 554 -27.08 -108.82 15.53
N VAL A 555 -25.89 -108.37 15.96
CA VAL A 555 -24.61 -108.99 15.58
C VAL A 555 -24.44 -110.37 16.22
N GLU A 556 -24.91 -110.55 17.45
CA GLU A 556 -24.82 -111.83 18.17
C GLU A 556 -25.75 -112.88 17.56
N ARG A 557 -26.93 -112.46 17.06
CA ARG A 557 -27.89 -113.32 16.35
C ARG A 557 -27.32 -113.97 15.09
N LEU A 558 -26.41 -113.29 14.39
CA LEU A 558 -25.82 -113.78 13.14
C LEU A 558 -24.65 -114.76 13.34
N ARG A 559 -23.90 -114.67 14.44
CA ARG A 559 -22.76 -115.58 14.70
C ARG A 559 -23.19 -117.03 14.93
N ALA A 560 -24.32 -117.24 15.61
CA ALA A 560 -24.82 -118.58 15.93
C ALA A 560 -25.16 -119.45 14.71
N ALA A 561 -25.39 -118.85 13.54
CA ALA A 561 -25.75 -119.56 12.32
C ALA A 561 -24.56 -120.15 11.54
N LEU A 562 -23.33 -119.72 11.83
CA LEU A 562 -22.16 -119.96 10.96
C LEU A 562 -21.30 -121.17 11.41
N GLU A 563 -21.28 -121.46 12.71
CA GLU A 563 -20.55 -122.61 13.32
C GLU A 563 -21.05 -123.99 12.84
N ALA A 564 -22.26 -124.08 12.28
CA ALA A 564 -22.97 -125.35 12.07
C ALA A 564 -22.55 -126.16 10.82
N SER A 565 -21.60 -125.71 10.01
CA SER A 565 -21.39 -126.23 8.64
C SER A 565 -19.93 -126.59 8.29
N GLY A 566 -19.62 -127.89 8.26
CA GLY A 566 -18.57 -128.47 7.40
C GLY A 566 -17.59 -129.49 8.01
N LYS A 567 -17.65 -130.77 7.58
CA LYS A 567 -16.55 -131.77 7.66
C LYS A 567 -16.67 -132.90 6.59
N LYS A 568 -15.51 -133.32 6.01
CA LYS A 568 -15.09 -134.63 5.41
C LYS A 568 -14.98 -134.83 3.87
N ASP A 569 -13.87 -135.50 3.49
CA ASP A 569 -13.52 -136.16 2.20
C ASP A 569 -13.35 -137.72 2.43
N GLN A 570 -12.64 -138.60 1.68
CA GLN A 570 -11.68 -138.63 0.52
C GLN A 570 -11.85 -140.03 -0.21
N GLU A 571 -11.01 -140.73 -1.00
CA GLU A 571 -9.58 -140.79 -1.46
C GLU A 571 -9.52 -141.63 -2.78
N GLY A 572 -8.44 -141.57 -3.59
CA GLY A 572 -7.83 -142.79 -4.15
C GLY A 572 -8.24 -143.39 -5.52
N ASN A 573 -7.63 -144.50 -6.01
CA ASN A 573 -6.24 -145.02 -5.82
C ASN A 573 -5.90 -146.19 -6.82
N VAL A 574 -5.18 -145.98 -7.95
CA VAL A 574 -4.64 -147.07 -8.83
C VAL A 574 -3.27 -146.72 -9.43
N LYS A 575 -2.29 -147.63 -9.40
CA LYS A 575 -0.85 -147.28 -9.43
C LYS A 575 0.02 -147.81 -10.61
N ALA A 576 -0.57 -148.36 -11.68
CA ALA A 576 0.18 -148.84 -12.85
C ALA A 576 0.21 -147.85 -14.03
N SER A 577 -0.92 -147.18 -14.33
CA SER A 577 -1.02 -146.13 -15.36
C SER A 577 -0.18 -144.88 -15.05
N SER A 578 0.13 -144.66 -13.76
CA SER A 578 0.78 -143.46 -13.23
C SER A 578 2.17 -143.19 -13.82
N ARG A 579 3.03 -144.20 -14.05
CA ARG A 579 4.40 -143.97 -14.54
C ARG A 579 4.45 -143.36 -15.94
N LEU A 580 3.61 -143.83 -16.86
CA LEU A 580 3.51 -143.26 -18.21
C LEU A 580 2.83 -141.88 -18.21
N ARG A 581 1.82 -141.68 -17.33
CA ARG A 581 1.25 -140.34 -17.09
C ARG A 581 2.31 -139.36 -16.61
N ILE A 582 3.04 -139.66 -15.53
CA ILE A 582 4.09 -138.78 -14.97
C ILE A 582 5.15 -138.42 -16.02
N GLN A 583 5.56 -139.36 -16.88
CA GLN A 583 6.53 -139.07 -17.95
C GLN A 583 5.97 -138.17 -19.07
N ALA A 584 4.66 -138.23 -19.34
CA ALA A 584 3.98 -137.33 -20.28
C ALA A 584 3.74 -135.95 -19.64
N GLU A 585 3.29 -135.91 -18.39
CA GLU A 585 3.10 -134.69 -17.58
C GLU A 585 4.39 -133.89 -17.50
N LEU A 586 5.51 -134.51 -17.10
CA LEU A 586 6.83 -133.86 -17.04
C LEU A 586 7.27 -133.29 -18.40
N ARG A 587 6.95 -133.96 -19.52
CA ARG A 587 7.25 -133.43 -20.86
C ARG A 587 6.36 -132.26 -21.25
N PHE A 588 5.09 -132.28 -20.85
CA PHE A 588 4.17 -131.16 -21.05
C PHE A 588 4.56 -129.96 -20.20
N GLU A 589 4.83 -130.15 -18.90
CA GLU A 589 5.34 -129.13 -17.99
C GLU A 589 6.65 -128.53 -18.47
N LEU A 590 7.63 -129.33 -18.91
CA LEU A 590 8.91 -128.84 -19.44
C LEU A 590 8.69 -128.02 -20.73
N LYS A 591 7.79 -128.45 -21.63
CA LYS A 591 7.41 -127.66 -22.81
C LYS A 591 6.70 -126.36 -22.44
N THR A 592 5.82 -126.37 -21.44
CA THR A 592 5.14 -125.18 -20.92
C THR A 592 6.12 -124.23 -20.25
N ALA A 593 7.04 -124.73 -19.43
CA ALA A 593 8.10 -123.97 -18.78
C ALA A 593 9.03 -123.32 -19.81
N LYS A 594 9.43 -124.07 -20.85
CA LYS A 594 10.19 -123.49 -21.97
C LYS A 594 9.43 -122.36 -22.65
N SER A 595 8.16 -122.55 -22.99
CA SER A 595 7.31 -121.48 -23.56
C SER A 595 7.06 -120.28 -22.63
N LYS A 596 7.38 -120.37 -21.33
CA LYS A 596 7.41 -119.26 -20.38
C LYS A 596 8.78 -118.58 -20.35
N ILE A 597 9.88 -119.35 -20.44
CA ILE A 597 11.24 -118.85 -20.59
C ILE A 597 11.37 -118.04 -21.88
N ASP A 598 10.98 -118.61 -23.03
CA ASP A 598 11.01 -117.94 -24.35
C ASP A 598 10.27 -116.57 -24.32
N LYS A 599 9.18 -116.46 -23.52
CA LYS A 599 8.39 -115.23 -23.33
C LYS A 599 8.98 -114.25 -22.31
N LEU A 600 9.81 -114.71 -21.38
CA LEU A 600 10.54 -113.86 -20.45
C LEU A 600 11.80 -113.31 -21.11
N GLU A 601 12.48 -114.11 -21.93
CA GLU A 601 13.62 -113.68 -22.76
C GLU A 601 13.21 -112.58 -23.74
N ALA A 602 12.09 -112.72 -24.45
CA ALA A 602 11.56 -111.66 -25.31
C ALA A 602 11.32 -110.34 -24.54
N ARG A 603 10.70 -110.40 -23.35
CA ARG A 603 10.45 -109.23 -22.49
C ARG A 603 11.73 -108.63 -21.90
N LEU A 604 12.77 -109.44 -21.71
CA LEU A 604 14.09 -108.96 -21.28
C LEU A 604 14.70 -108.10 -22.39
N VAL A 605 14.71 -108.61 -23.62
CA VAL A 605 15.23 -107.90 -24.81
C VAL A 605 14.46 -106.60 -25.05
N ASP A 606 13.12 -106.62 -24.96
CA ASP A 606 12.29 -105.40 -25.04
C ASP A 606 12.79 -104.34 -24.03
N LYS A 607 12.98 -104.73 -22.75
CA LYS A 607 13.42 -103.83 -21.69
C LYS A 607 14.88 -103.39 -21.80
N GLU A 608 15.77 -104.23 -22.35
CA GLU A 608 17.14 -103.84 -22.68
C GLU A 608 17.18 -102.75 -23.77
N THR A 609 16.31 -102.82 -24.79
CA THR A 609 16.23 -101.76 -25.81
C THR A 609 15.68 -100.44 -25.26
N GLU A 610 14.70 -100.49 -24.36
CA GLU A 610 14.12 -99.32 -23.69
C GLU A 610 15.13 -98.64 -22.75
N LEU A 611 15.91 -99.42 -21.98
CA LEU A 611 17.01 -98.90 -21.16
C LEU A 611 18.12 -98.27 -22.02
N LYS A 612 18.43 -98.84 -23.19
CA LYS A 612 19.41 -98.27 -24.11
C LYS A 612 18.97 -96.92 -24.67
N PHE A 613 17.70 -96.78 -25.06
CA PHE A 613 17.13 -95.49 -25.49
C PHE A 613 17.23 -94.43 -24.39
N ILE A 614 16.86 -94.79 -23.15
CA ILE A 614 16.97 -93.89 -21.99
C ILE A 614 18.42 -93.49 -21.69
N SER A 615 19.40 -94.36 -21.97
CA SER A 615 20.82 -94.01 -21.87
C SER A 615 21.23 -92.97 -22.93
N GLU A 616 20.85 -93.19 -24.19
CA GLU A 616 21.16 -92.29 -25.31
C GLU A 616 20.51 -90.90 -25.14
N GLU A 617 19.31 -90.85 -24.55
CA GLU A 617 18.65 -89.59 -24.16
C GLU A 617 19.38 -88.89 -22.97
N ASN A 618 19.80 -89.63 -21.95
CA ASN A 618 20.57 -89.08 -20.83
C ASN A 618 21.93 -88.52 -21.26
N ASP A 619 22.65 -89.20 -22.16
CA ASP A 619 23.91 -88.70 -22.74
C ASP A 619 23.68 -87.38 -23.49
N THR A 620 22.57 -87.29 -24.22
CA THR A 620 22.15 -86.07 -24.94
C THR A 620 21.83 -84.92 -23.97
N LEU A 621 21.13 -85.19 -22.86
CA LEU A 621 20.86 -84.22 -21.80
C LEU A 621 22.15 -83.75 -21.10
N CYS A 622 23.09 -84.67 -20.85
CA CYS A 622 24.41 -84.34 -20.28
C CYS A 622 25.23 -83.40 -21.20
N LEU A 623 25.12 -83.56 -22.52
CA LEU A 623 25.74 -82.66 -23.49
C LEU A 623 25.05 -81.28 -23.55
N LEU A 624 23.73 -81.21 -23.35
CA LEU A 624 23.01 -79.94 -23.25
C LEU A 624 23.37 -79.17 -21.98
N LEU A 625 23.43 -79.83 -20.82
CA LEU A 625 23.85 -79.22 -19.56
C LEU A 625 25.27 -78.64 -19.64
N LYS A 626 26.22 -79.36 -20.25
CA LYS A 626 27.58 -78.87 -20.51
C LYS A 626 27.64 -77.67 -21.48
N LYS A 627 26.55 -77.34 -22.18
CA LYS A 627 26.47 -76.24 -23.15
C LYS A 627 25.95 -74.93 -22.54
N ASN A 628 25.52 -74.92 -21.26
CA ASN A 628 25.03 -73.75 -20.54
C ASN A 628 26.15 -72.79 -20.06
N GLN A 629 27.21 -72.61 -20.86
CA GLN A 629 28.38 -71.77 -20.55
C GLN A 629 28.02 -70.33 -20.13
N LYS A 630 26.88 -69.82 -20.61
CA LYS A 630 26.36 -68.47 -20.28
C LYS A 630 26.15 -68.23 -18.78
N GLU A 631 25.95 -69.29 -17.99
CA GLU A 631 25.71 -69.18 -16.55
C GLU A 631 26.99 -68.78 -15.80
N THR A 632 28.17 -69.27 -16.23
CA THR A 632 29.46 -68.85 -15.67
C THR A 632 29.84 -67.42 -16.05
N ASP A 633 29.44 -66.97 -17.24
CA ASP A 633 29.71 -65.61 -17.72
C ASP A 633 28.87 -64.58 -16.95
N ALA A 634 27.59 -64.89 -16.70
CA ALA A 634 26.71 -64.07 -15.89
C ALA A 634 27.16 -63.96 -14.42
N GLU A 635 27.70 -65.04 -13.83
CA GLU A 635 28.24 -64.98 -12.48
C GLU A 635 29.54 -64.14 -12.41
N ALA A 636 30.35 -64.11 -13.48
CA ALA A 636 31.50 -63.22 -13.58
C ALA A 636 31.08 -61.73 -13.65
N GLU A 637 30.07 -61.39 -14.45
CA GLU A 637 29.50 -60.02 -14.48
C GLU A 637 28.91 -59.63 -13.11
N LEU A 638 28.14 -60.49 -12.46
CA LEU A 638 27.60 -60.26 -11.13
C LEU A 638 28.70 -60.06 -10.08
N LYS A 639 29.86 -60.69 -10.23
CA LYS A 639 31.02 -60.48 -9.37
C LYS A 639 31.66 -59.11 -9.63
N GLN A 640 31.82 -58.72 -10.89
CA GLN A 640 32.35 -57.39 -11.26
C GLN A 640 31.44 -56.26 -10.77
N GLN A 641 30.11 -56.40 -10.92
CA GLN A 641 29.13 -55.43 -10.43
C GLN A 641 29.19 -55.26 -8.91
N ARG A 642 29.39 -56.35 -8.14
CA ARG A 642 29.56 -56.26 -6.67
C ARG A 642 30.79 -55.45 -6.26
N GLU A 643 31.90 -55.55 -6.96
CA GLU A 643 33.10 -54.74 -6.65
C GLU A 643 32.89 -53.25 -7.02
N VAL A 644 32.19 -52.96 -8.12
CA VAL A 644 31.78 -51.57 -8.45
C VAL A 644 30.86 -50.99 -7.37
N ILE A 645 29.88 -51.76 -6.89
CA ILE A 645 28.96 -51.35 -5.81
C ILE A 645 29.73 -51.10 -4.50
N LYS A 646 30.72 -51.94 -4.15
CA LYS A 646 31.59 -51.67 -2.99
C LYS A 646 32.34 -50.36 -3.12
N LYS A 647 32.93 -50.07 -4.30
CA LYS A 647 33.65 -48.82 -4.53
C LYS A 647 32.72 -47.61 -4.41
N LEU A 648 31.58 -47.63 -5.11
CA LEU A 648 30.58 -46.57 -5.03
C LEU A 648 30.06 -46.36 -3.60
N LYS A 649 29.97 -47.42 -2.78
CA LYS A 649 29.63 -47.29 -1.36
C LYS A 649 30.73 -46.60 -0.55
N ALA A 650 32.00 -46.85 -0.82
CA ALA A 650 33.10 -46.12 -0.18
C ALA A 650 33.10 -44.63 -0.60
N ASP A 651 32.98 -44.36 -1.90
CA ASP A 651 32.89 -43.00 -2.44
C ASP A 651 31.69 -42.23 -1.83
N LEU A 652 30.57 -42.91 -1.54
CA LEU A 652 29.40 -42.33 -0.87
C LEU A 652 29.64 -42.04 0.62
N MET A 653 30.27 -42.96 1.36
CA MET A 653 30.64 -42.73 2.77
C MET A 653 31.56 -41.51 2.92
N ASP A 654 32.56 -41.37 2.03
CA ASP A 654 33.46 -40.21 2.02
C ASP A 654 32.68 -38.90 1.74
N LYS A 655 31.67 -38.94 0.85
CA LYS A 655 30.79 -37.78 0.61
C LYS A 655 29.87 -37.47 1.78
N GLU A 656 29.39 -38.47 2.52
CA GLU A 656 28.59 -38.28 3.72
C GLU A 656 29.39 -37.60 4.85
N THR A 657 30.66 -37.99 5.05
CA THR A 657 31.55 -37.28 6.01
C THR A 657 31.85 -35.84 5.58
N GLN A 658 32.03 -35.58 4.28
CA GLN A 658 32.20 -34.22 3.76
C GLN A 658 30.95 -33.35 3.98
N LEU A 659 29.75 -33.92 3.84
CA LEU A 659 28.49 -33.23 4.12
C LEU A 659 28.32 -32.93 5.61
N GLN A 660 28.71 -33.84 6.51
CA GLN A 660 28.68 -33.58 7.96
C GLN A 660 29.60 -32.42 8.34
N ILE A 661 30.84 -32.40 7.84
CA ILE A 661 31.80 -31.31 8.11
C ILE A 661 31.23 -29.96 7.63
N VAL A 662 30.58 -29.91 6.46
CA VAL A 662 29.92 -28.70 5.95
C VAL A 662 28.69 -28.32 6.79
N SER A 663 27.95 -29.29 7.34
CA SER A 663 26.84 -29.02 8.27
C SER A 663 27.33 -28.36 9.56
N ASP A 664 28.41 -28.87 10.15
CA ASP A 664 29.00 -28.33 11.39
C ASP A 664 29.60 -26.92 11.17
N GLN A 665 30.18 -26.69 9.99
CA GLN A 665 30.62 -25.36 9.55
C GLN A 665 29.44 -24.38 9.36
N ASN A 666 28.30 -24.84 8.86
CA ASN A 666 27.12 -23.99 8.69
C ASN A 666 26.50 -23.59 10.03
N GLU A 667 26.39 -24.50 11.01
CA GLU A 667 25.85 -24.15 12.34
C GLU A 667 26.81 -23.24 13.13
N THR A 668 28.13 -23.37 12.96
CA THR A 668 29.09 -22.41 13.54
C THR A 668 29.01 -21.03 12.87
N LEU A 669 28.94 -20.94 11.53
CA LEU A 669 28.73 -19.67 10.82
C LEU A 669 27.40 -18.99 11.21
N LYS A 670 26.34 -19.77 11.43
CA LYS A 670 25.01 -19.31 11.85
C LYS A 670 25.01 -18.73 13.26
N SER A 671 25.78 -19.29 14.20
CA SER A 671 25.94 -18.69 15.53
C SER A 671 26.75 -17.38 15.49
N ASP A 672 27.75 -17.31 14.61
CA ASP A 672 28.55 -16.11 14.34
C ASP A 672 27.72 -14.99 13.70
N ILE A 673 26.83 -15.34 12.76
CA ILE A 673 25.83 -14.41 12.19
C ILE A 673 24.90 -13.89 13.28
N HIS A 674 24.31 -14.77 14.09
CA HIS A 674 23.37 -14.36 15.12
C HIS A 674 24.00 -13.46 16.19
N LYS A 675 25.28 -13.70 16.55
CA LYS A 675 26.05 -12.80 17.41
C LYS A 675 26.17 -11.40 16.78
N ARG A 676 26.55 -11.31 15.50
CA ARG A 676 26.64 -10.03 14.77
C ARG A 676 25.28 -9.33 14.66
N GLU A 677 24.17 -10.06 14.53
CA GLU A 677 22.82 -9.49 14.60
C GLU A 677 22.57 -8.83 15.96
N THR A 678 22.94 -9.47 17.08
CA THR A 678 22.79 -8.87 18.42
C THR A 678 23.70 -7.65 18.63
N ASP A 679 24.93 -7.67 18.13
CA ASP A 679 25.85 -6.51 18.16
C ASP A 679 25.27 -5.33 17.34
N ILE A 680 24.69 -5.60 16.16
CA ILE A 680 24.02 -4.60 15.32
C ILE A 680 22.78 -4.02 15.99
N GLN A 681 21.98 -4.83 16.70
CA GLN A 681 20.81 -4.34 17.44
C GLN A 681 21.18 -3.37 18.58
N ASP A 682 22.24 -3.65 19.34
CA ASP A 682 22.77 -2.73 20.36
C ASP A 682 23.27 -1.41 19.75
N VAL A 683 24.01 -1.47 18.65
CA VAL A 683 24.47 -0.27 17.91
C VAL A 683 23.29 0.56 17.38
N LEU A 684 22.25 -0.09 16.82
CA LEU A 684 21.03 0.58 16.36
C LEU A 684 20.27 1.23 17.54
N MET A 685 20.20 0.56 18.70
CA MET A 685 19.58 1.13 19.89
C MET A 685 20.31 2.38 20.37
N LYS A 686 21.65 2.34 20.43
CA LYS A 686 22.52 3.46 20.79
C LYS A 686 22.39 4.63 19.80
N LEU A 687 22.37 4.36 18.49
CA LEU A 687 22.10 5.37 17.46
C LEU A 687 20.71 6.00 17.66
N GLY A 688 19.69 5.18 17.95
CA GLY A 688 18.34 5.64 18.26
C GLY A 688 18.23 6.50 19.53
N PHE A 689 19.15 6.40 20.49
CA PHE A 689 19.28 7.36 21.59
C PHE A 689 19.97 8.65 21.14
N ALA A 690 21.10 8.55 20.42
CA ALA A 690 21.85 9.72 19.94
C ALA A 690 20.99 10.61 19.03
N MET A 691 20.25 10.03 18.08
CA MET A 691 19.33 10.78 17.20
C MET A 691 18.24 11.53 17.99
N ARG A 692 17.69 10.93 19.06
CA ARG A 692 16.66 11.58 19.89
C ARG A 692 17.21 12.75 20.72
N GLU A 693 18.49 12.74 21.12
CA GLU A 693 19.08 13.89 21.80
C GLU A 693 19.57 14.96 20.83
N ALA A 694 20.05 14.58 19.64
CA ALA A 694 20.33 15.51 18.55
C ALA A 694 19.06 16.28 18.13
N GLU A 695 17.93 15.59 17.97
CA GLU A 695 16.62 16.18 17.68
C GLU A 695 16.18 17.17 18.78
N LYS A 696 16.26 16.78 20.07
CA LYS A 696 16.02 17.71 21.18
C LYS A 696 16.94 18.92 21.14
N SER A 697 18.20 18.76 20.74
CA SER A 697 19.15 19.88 20.59
C SER A 697 18.79 20.80 19.44
N SER A 698 18.36 20.26 18.31
CA SER A 698 17.82 21.04 17.19
C SER A 698 16.61 21.88 17.64
N GLN A 699 15.64 21.26 18.31
CA GLN A 699 14.47 21.95 18.85
C GLN A 699 14.81 22.99 19.93
N ARG A 700 15.88 22.79 20.71
CA ARG A 700 16.41 23.83 21.62
C ARG A 700 17.00 25.01 20.84
N ALA A 701 17.75 24.76 19.78
CA ALA A 701 18.31 25.81 18.93
C ALA A 701 17.21 26.63 18.20
N VAL A 702 16.19 25.97 17.65
CA VAL A 702 15.06 26.63 16.97
C VAL A 702 14.37 27.65 17.90
N ARG A 703 14.05 27.27 19.14
CA ARG A 703 13.43 28.18 20.12
C ARG A 703 14.32 29.38 20.47
N VAL A 704 15.64 29.19 20.53
CA VAL A 704 16.59 30.30 20.76
C VAL A 704 16.67 31.24 19.54
N THR A 705 16.54 30.73 18.32
CA THR A 705 16.44 31.59 17.13
C THR A 705 15.10 32.35 17.07
N GLU A 706 13.98 31.71 17.42
CA GLU A 706 12.67 32.36 17.53
C GLU A 706 12.68 33.50 18.56
N GLU A 707 13.31 33.30 19.72
CA GLU A 707 13.49 34.32 20.76
C GLU A 707 14.43 35.46 20.33
N LEU A 708 15.49 35.15 19.58
CA LEU A 708 16.37 36.16 18.98
C LEU A 708 15.66 37.01 17.92
N ASP A 709 14.80 36.43 17.09
CA ASP A 709 14.06 37.18 16.08
C ASP A 709 12.88 37.97 16.67
N ALA A 710 12.23 37.46 17.71
CA ALA A 710 11.26 38.21 18.51
C ALA A 710 11.90 39.44 19.20
N THR A 711 13.10 39.27 19.80
CA THR A 711 13.82 40.40 20.42
C THR A 711 14.36 41.38 19.38
N ARG A 712 14.78 40.94 18.19
CA ARG A 712 15.11 41.82 17.05
C ARG A 712 13.90 42.64 16.59
N ALA A 713 12.73 42.03 16.45
CA ALA A 713 11.49 42.71 16.06
C ALA A 713 11.02 43.72 17.13
N SER A 714 11.17 43.39 18.42
CA SER A 714 10.91 44.32 19.53
C SER A 714 11.87 45.53 19.48
N ASN A 715 13.17 45.28 19.26
CA ASN A 715 14.17 46.34 19.14
C ASN A 715 13.97 47.24 17.90
N SER A 716 13.54 46.69 16.76
CA SER A 716 13.22 47.51 15.58
C SER A 716 11.95 48.35 15.78
N ALA A 717 10.93 47.81 16.44
CA ALA A 717 9.75 48.57 16.85
C ALA A 717 10.12 49.72 17.82
N MET A 718 10.88 49.45 18.88
CA MET A 718 11.39 50.48 19.80
C MET A 718 12.21 51.56 19.07
N LYS A 719 13.01 51.18 18.07
CA LYS A 719 13.74 52.15 17.26
C LYS A 719 12.80 53.05 16.44
N THR A 720 11.75 52.51 15.81
CA THR A 720 10.81 53.35 15.05
C THR A 720 10.02 54.29 15.96
N GLU A 721 9.67 53.90 17.19
CA GLU A 721 9.08 54.82 18.17
C GLU A 721 10.07 55.89 18.65
N LEU A 722 11.33 55.53 18.89
CA LEU A 722 12.38 56.52 19.22
C LEU A 722 12.57 57.55 18.10
N ASP A 723 12.56 57.11 16.83
CA ASP A 723 12.74 58.01 15.69
C ASP A 723 11.48 58.87 15.44
N LYS A 724 10.26 58.37 15.73
CA LYS A 724 9.03 59.19 15.81
C LYS A 724 9.10 60.23 16.93
N LEU A 725 9.63 59.88 18.10
CA LEU A 725 9.78 60.81 19.23
C LEU A 725 10.80 61.92 18.91
N LYS A 726 11.90 61.62 18.22
CA LYS A 726 12.82 62.63 17.69
C LYS A 726 12.14 63.58 16.71
N ALA A 727 11.34 63.05 15.77
CA ALA A 727 10.60 63.89 14.83
C ALA A 727 9.62 64.85 15.54
N ARG A 728 8.96 64.39 16.62
CA ARG A 728 8.11 65.25 17.48
C ARG A 728 8.92 66.28 18.27
N LEU A 729 10.12 65.93 18.75
CA LEU A 729 11.02 66.86 19.43
C LEU A 729 11.42 68.01 18.48
N VAL A 730 11.93 67.67 17.30
CA VAL A 730 12.36 68.65 16.28
C VAL A 730 11.18 69.55 15.85
N ALA A 731 9.98 68.99 15.67
CA ALA A 731 8.79 69.79 15.40
C ALA A 731 8.50 70.81 16.52
N LYS A 732 8.60 70.40 17.79
CA LYS A 732 8.42 71.32 18.94
C LYS A 732 9.57 72.32 19.10
N GLU A 733 10.80 71.97 18.73
CA GLU A 733 11.92 72.92 18.65
C GLU A 733 11.65 73.98 17.58
N THR A 734 11.11 73.61 16.40
CA THR A 734 10.74 74.58 15.36
C THR A 734 9.54 75.45 15.73
N GLU A 735 8.52 74.91 16.43
CA GLU A 735 7.42 75.71 16.97
C GLU A 735 7.93 76.73 18.00
N LEU A 736 8.80 76.30 18.92
CA LEU A 736 9.38 77.18 19.94
C LEU A 736 10.23 78.29 19.30
N GLN A 737 11.04 77.98 18.30
CA GLN A 737 11.80 79.00 17.56
C GLN A 737 10.88 80.02 16.90
N PHE A 738 9.82 79.59 16.20
CA PHE A 738 8.83 80.51 15.61
C PHE A 738 8.21 81.43 16.66
N THR A 739 7.82 80.90 17.83
CA THR A 739 7.30 81.74 18.92
C THR A 739 8.35 82.67 19.53
N SER A 740 9.65 82.32 19.48
CA SER A 740 10.73 83.24 19.89
C SER A 740 10.86 84.39 18.90
N ASP A 741 10.91 84.08 17.60
CA ASP A 741 11.02 85.07 16.53
C ASP A 741 9.82 86.05 16.53
N GLU A 742 8.61 85.54 16.82
CA GLU A 742 7.39 86.36 16.98
C GLU A 742 7.45 87.23 18.24
N ASN A 743 7.95 86.72 19.37
CA ASN A 743 8.14 87.52 20.58
C ASN A 743 9.20 88.63 20.41
N ASP A 744 10.30 88.37 19.71
CA ASP A 744 11.33 89.38 19.40
C ASP A 744 10.78 90.47 18.46
N ASN A 745 9.94 90.10 17.49
CA ASN A 745 9.23 91.04 16.62
C ASN A 745 8.22 91.90 17.42
N LEU A 746 7.46 91.30 18.34
CA LEU A 746 6.59 92.03 19.25
C LEU A 746 7.36 92.96 20.20
N TYR A 747 8.55 92.57 20.64
CA TYR A 747 9.43 93.42 21.45
C TYR A 747 9.94 94.64 20.68
N LEU A 748 10.35 94.45 19.42
CA LEU A 748 10.69 95.53 18.49
C LEU A 748 9.51 96.49 18.27
N LEU A 749 8.31 95.95 18.02
CA LEU A 749 7.10 96.76 17.83
C LEU A 749 6.77 97.59 19.09
N LEU A 750 6.86 96.98 20.28
CA LEU A 750 6.63 97.65 21.56
C LEU A 750 7.69 98.70 21.88
N LYS A 751 8.95 98.48 21.46
CA LYS A 751 10.03 99.47 21.59
C LYS A 751 9.73 100.70 20.72
N ASN A 752 9.40 100.49 19.45
CA ASN A 752 9.06 101.57 18.52
C ASN A 752 7.84 102.37 19.01
N GLN A 753 6.81 101.70 19.54
CA GLN A 753 5.64 102.38 20.13
C GLN A 753 6.04 103.26 21.32
N LYS A 754 6.92 102.79 22.21
CA LYS A 754 7.42 103.62 23.33
C LYS A 754 8.25 104.82 22.88
N GLU A 755 8.96 104.71 21.77
CA GLU A 755 9.69 105.84 21.18
C GLU A 755 8.69 106.88 20.64
N THR A 756 7.65 106.47 19.91
CA THR A 756 6.59 107.39 19.46
C THR A 756 5.73 107.97 20.60
N ASP A 757 5.48 107.20 21.66
CA ASP A 757 4.75 107.67 22.84
C ASP A 757 5.56 108.73 23.62
N ALA A 758 6.88 108.56 23.69
CA ALA A 758 7.80 109.52 24.31
C ALA A 758 7.96 110.81 23.48
N GLU A 759 7.95 110.72 22.14
CA GLU A 759 7.88 111.88 21.25
C GLU A 759 6.57 112.66 21.46
N ALA A 760 5.43 111.97 21.54
CA ALA A 760 4.13 112.58 21.82
C ALA A 760 4.05 113.21 23.23
N GLU A 761 4.64 112.59 24.25
CA GLU A 761 4.73 113.18 25.59
C GLU A 761 5.64 114.43 25.61
N ALA A 762 6.73 114.44 24.83
CA ALA A 762 7.58 115.61 24.66
C ALA A 762 6.86 116.77 23.97
N GLU A 763 6.09 116.52 22.90
CA GLU A 763 5.22 117.53 22.28
C GLU A 763 4.18 118.07 23.26
N LEU A 764 3.49 117.19 24.00
CA LEU A 764 2.51 117.60 25.01
C LEU A 764 3.14 118.42 26.14
N LYS A 765 4.39 118.13 26.53
CA LYS A 765 5.14 118.95 27.49
C LYS A 765 5.46 120.33 26.90
N GLN A 766 5.92 120.41 25.65
CA GLN A 766 6.19 121.68 24.98
C GLN A 766 4.91 122.53 24.85
N GLN A 767 3.78 121.91 24.53
CA GLN A 767 2.47 122.59 24.51
C GLN A 767 2.07 123.11 25.90
N ARG A 768 2.29 122.34 26.98
CA ARG A 768 2.05 122.80 28.36
C ARG A 768 2.93 124.00 28.74
N GLU A 769 4.20 124.02 28.36
CA GLU A 769 5.08 125.17 28.59
C GLU A 769 4.64 126.43 27.82
N VAL A 770 4.06 126.28 26.63
CA VAL A 770 3.44 127.39 25.89
C VAL A 770 2.16 127.87 26.59
N ILE A 771 1.32 126.96 27.09
CA ILE A 771 0.09 127.31 27.82
C ILE A 771 0.39 128.05 29.13
N GLU A 772 1.38 127.60 29.92
CA GLU A 772 1.75 128.30 31.17
C GLU A 772 2.39 129.67 30.91
N LYS A 773 3.10 129.87 29.79
CA LYS A 773 3.53 131.22 29.35
C LYS A 773 2.34 132.12 29.02
N LEU A 774 1.41 131.65 28.18
CA LEU A 774 0.20 132.40 27.84
C LEU A 774 -0.68 132.72 29.07
N LYS A 775 -0.67 131.84 30.08
CA LYS A 775 -1.36 132.01 31.36
C LYS A 775 -0.66 133.03 32.27
N ALA A 776 0.68 133.11 32.25
CA ALA A 776 1.43 134.19 32.90
C ALA A 776 1.17 135.55 32.23
N ASP A 777 1.17 135.61 30.89
CA ASP A 777 0.82 136.82 30.13
C ASP A 777 -0.63 137.28 30.40
N LEU A 778 -1.54 136.33 30.65
CA LEU A 778 -2.92 136.61 31.06
C LEU A 778 -2.98 137.19 32.47
N MET A 779 -2.26 136.61 33.44
CA MET A 779 -2.20 137.14 34.80
C MET A 779 -1.59 138.54 34.86
N ASP A 780 -0.55 138.83 34.07
CA ASP A 780 0.03 140.18 34.03
C ASP A 780 -0.93 141.21 33.40
N LYS A 781 -1.76 140.79 32.44
CA LYS A 781 -2.86 141.64 31.94
C LYS A 781 -3.99 141.80 32.96
N GLU A 782 -4.26 140.80 33.77
CA GLU A 782 -5.28 140.85 34.84
C GLU A 782 -4.83 141.77 35.99
N THR A 783 -3.56 141.73 36.39
CA THR A 783 -3.00 142.70 37.36
C THR A 783 -2.92 144.12 36.79
N GLN A 784 -2.55 144.29 35.51
CA GLN A 784 -2.64 145.60 34.84
C GLN A 784 -4.07 146.15 34.80
N LEU A 785 -5.08 145.29 34.55
CA LEU A 785 -6.49 145.67 34.61
C LEU A 785 -6.94 146.02 36.04
N GLN A 786 -6.49 145.28 37.06
CA GLN A 786 -6.78 145.61 38.46
C GLN A 786 -6.20 146.97 38.84
N ILE A 787 -4.97 147.29 38.44
CA ILE A 787 -4.35 148.61 38.65
C ILE A 787 -5.15 149.73 37.95
N VAL A 788 -5.82 149.45 36.83
CA VAL A 788 -6.72 150.40 36.16
C VAL A 788 -8.07 150.51 36.89
N LEU A 789 -8.60 149.43 37.47
CA LEU A 789 -9.80 149.47 38.32
C LEU A 789 -9.54 150.27 39.61
N ASP A 790 -8.45 150.00 40.30
CA ASP A 790 -8.06 150.69 41.54
C ASP A 790 -7.90 152.21 41.31
N LYS A 791 -7.29 152.61 40.17
CA LYS A 791 -7.18 154.02 39.76
C LYS A 791 -8.54 154.67 39.44
N ASN A 792 -9.49 153.91 38.92
CA ASN A 792 -10.85 154.41 38.73
C ASN A 792 -11.58 154.56 40.07
N GLU A 793 -11.35 153.67 41.03
CA GLU A 793 -11.89 153.78 42.39
C GLU A 793 -11.30 154.98 43.15
N THR A 794 -9.99 155.27 43.02
CA THR A 794 -9.40 156.48 43.62
C THR A 794 -9.98 157.75 43.03
N LEU A 795 -10.02 157.89 41.70
CA LEU A 795 -10.60 159.06 41.01
C LEU A 795 -12.09 159.26 41.37
N LYS A 796 -12.84 158.17 41.50
CA LYS A 796 -14.24 158.16 41.96
C LYS A 796 -14.38 158.59 43.43
N SER A 797 -13.40 158.26 44.29
CA SER A 797 -13.38 158.73 45.67
C SER A 797 -13.02 160.22 45.80
N GLU A 798 -12.11 160.71 44.95
CA GLU A 798 -11.66 162.12 44.87
C GLU A 798 -12.78 163.05 44.39
N MET A 799 -13.43 162.69 43.27
CA MET A 799 -14.68 163.32 42.82
C MET A 799 -15.77 163.25 43.90
N GLY A 800 -15.82 162.15 44.66
CA GLY A 800 -16.70 162.01 45.81
C GLY A 800 -16.38 162.95 46.97
N THR A 801 -15.12 163.38 47.17
CA THR A 801 -14.76 164.41 48.15
C THR A 801 -15.08 165.82 47.67
N GLU A 802 -14.77 166.18 46.42
CA GLU A 802 -15.13 167.50 45.85
C GLU A 802 -16.66 167.74 45.88
N LEU A 803 -17.45 166.72 45.53
CA LEU A 803 -18.92 166.76 45.64
C LEU A 803 -19.43 166.92 47.07
N ARG A 804 -18.63 166.60 48.10
CA ARG A 804 -18.96 166.85 49.51
C ARG A 804 -18.56 168.27 49.93
N GLU A 805 -17.43 168.79 49.49
CA GLU A 805 -17.04 170.19 49.76
C GLU A 805 -18.00 171.20 49.11
N LEU A 806 -18.35 171.00 47.84
CA LEU A 806 -19.37 171.79 47.15
C LEU A 806 -20.74 171.72 47.85
N ARG A 807 -21.10 170.55 48.42
CA ARG A 807 -22.32 170.39 49.21
C ARG A 807 -22.24 171.06 50.58
N VAL A 808 -21.07 171.22 51.18
CA VAL A 808 -20.88 172.03 52.41
C VAL A 808 -21.05 173.51 52.08
N GLN A 809 -20.36 174.02 51.06
CA GLN A 809 -20.48 175.42 50.61
C GLN A 809 -21.93 175.78 50.23
N SER A 810 -22.63 174.88 49.52
CA SER A 810 -24.04 175.06 49.15
C SER A 810 -25.02 175.07 50.34
N ASN A 811 -24.69 174.43 51.47
CA ASN A 811 -25.53 174.49 52.67
C ASN A 811 -25.24 175.74 53.51
N GLN A 812 -23.98 176.21 53.57
CA GLN A 812 -23.65 177.44 54.30
C GLN A 812 -24.41 178.66 53.73
N LEU A 813 -24.47 178.77 52.40
CA LEU A 813 -25.25 179.80 51.70
C LEU A 813 -26.78 179.68 51.89
N ARG A 814 -27.28 178.56 52.44
CA ARG A 814 -28.70 178.35 52.71
C ARG A 814 -29.09 178.78 54.13
N GLU A 815 -28.27 178.52 55.14
CA GLU A 815 -28.51 179.01 56.51
C GLU A 815 -28.51 180.54 56.61
N ASP A 816 -27.64 181.21 55.84
CA ASP A 816 -27.56 182.68 55.85
C ASP A 816 -28.72 183.33 55.07
N ALA A 817 -29.32 182.62 54.10
CA ALA A 817 -30.54 183.04 53.41
C ALA A 817 -31.79 182.85 54.29
N GLU A 818 -31.90 181.73 55.00
CA GLU A 818 -33.06 181.41 55.85
C GLU A 818 -33.17 182.36 57.08
N LYS A 819 -32.07 182.94 57.56
CA LYS A 819 -32.08 183.99 58.60
C LYS A 819 -32.57 185.36 58.12
N ALA A 820 -32.51 185.64 56.81
CA ALA A 820 -32.88 186.94 56.25
C ALA A 820 -34.38 187.05 55.89
N ASN A 821 -35.06 185.92 55.63
CA ASN A 821 -36.39 185.91 55.02
C ASN A 821 -37.56 185.81 56.02
N ALA A 822 -37.39 186.37 57.22
CA ALA A 822 -38.39 186.34 58.30
C ALA A 822 -39.53 187.39 58.13
N MET A 823 -39.61 188.10 57.01
CA MET A 823 -40.66 189.08 56.72
C MET A 823 -41.07 189.12 55.23
N LEU A 824 -42.38 188.95 55.00
CA LEU A 824 -43.12 189.21 53.74
C LEU A 824 -42.81 188.24 52.56
N SER A 825 -43.59 187.16 52.34
CA SER A 825 -44.98 187.12 51.85
C SER A 825 -45.16 187.27 50.31
N ALA A 826 -44.84 186.21 49.56
CA ALA A 826 -45.30 185.98 48.18
C ALA A 826 -45.21 184.47 47.83
N GLY A 827 -45.86 183.93 46.79
CA GLY A 827 -46.84 184.58 45.91
C GLY A 827 -46.65 184.31 44.40
N ASN A 828 -46.85 183.07 43.95
CA ASN A 828 -47.32 182.70 42.60
C ASN A 828 -46.38 182.86 41.35
N ASN A 829 -45.93 181.70 40.83
CA ASN A 829 -45.79 181.30 39.41
C ASN A 829 -44.78 181.94 38.40
N ASN A 830 -44.26 181.04 37.55
CA ASN A 830 -43.51 181.22 36.28
C ASN A 830 -42.05 181.72 36.40
N ASN A 831 -41.07 181.29 35.56
CA ASN A 831 -41.16 180.52 34.31
C ASN A 831 -39.86 179.74 33.93
N GLN A 832 -39.99 178.79 32.99
CA GLN A 832 -38.99 178.28 32.02
C GLN A 832 -37.79 177.36 32.39
N ARG A 833 -37.73 176.23 31.64
CA ARG A 833 -36.56 175.50 31.06
C ARG A 833 -35.60 174.75 32.02
N ASN A 834 -35.15 173.52 31.77
CA ASN A 834 -35.38 172.56 30.67
C ASN A 834 -35.37 171.11 31.20
N SER A 835 -36.22 170.22 30.65
CA SER A 835 -36.19 168.76 30.85
C SER A 835 -37.01 168.06 29.74
N PRO A 836 -36.46 167.09 28.99
CA PRO A 836 -37.26 166.30 28.04
C PRO A 836 -36.90 164.79 27.92
N TYR A 837 -37.85 163.98 27.40
CA TYR A 837 -37.73 162.58 26.92
C TYR A 837 -37.34 161.50 27.97
N SER A 838 -38.07 160.40 28.22
CA SER A 838 -39.29 159.77 27.64
C SER A 838 -39.22 159.14 26.24
N GLU A 839 -40.06 158.11 26.05
CA GLU A 839 -40.35 157.32 24.83
C GLU A 839 -39.29 156.32 24.34
N ASP A 840 -39.62 155.37 23.45
CA ASP A 840 -40.57 154.22 23.59
C ASP A 840 -40.42 153.25 22.38
N ILE A 841 -41.04 152.06 22.49
CA ILE A 841 -41.56 151.22 21.37
C ILE A 841 -40.55 150.53 20.39
N ASN A 842 -40.99 149.37 19.87
CA ASN A 842 -40.33 148.51 18.86
C ASN A 842 -40.31 149.13 17.44
N ASP A 843 -39.53 148.55 16.52
CA ASP A 843 -40.09 148.20 15.20
C ASP A 843 -39.41 146.97 14.53
N GLU A 844 -39.98 146.47 13.44
CA GLU A 844 -39.86 145.08 12.98
C GLU A 844 -39.05 144.84 11.66
N VAL A 845 -38.61 143.58 11.53
CA VAL A 845 -37.99 142.85 10.42
C VAL A 845 -38.38 143.26 8.98
N GLN A 846 -37.36 143.56 8.14
CA GLN A 846 -37.21 143.13 6.73
C GLN A 846 -35.75 143.49 6.28
N ARG A 847 -35.07 142.89 5.30
CA ARG A 847 -35.49 142.09 4.13
C ARG A 847 -34.30 141.31 3.50
N ARG A 848 -34.50 140.02 3.13
CA ARG A 848 -34.05 139.31 1.88
C ARG A 848 -32.54 139.32 1.46
N LYS A 849 -32.03 138.38 0.64
CA LYS A 849 -32.25 136.93 0.33
C LYS A 849 -31.18 136.49 -0.70
N GLN A 850 -31.10 135.18 -1.02
CA GLN A 850 -30.28 134.53 -2.08
C GLN A 850 -28.77 134.36 -1.76
N GLY A 851 -28.13 133.20 -1.94
CA GLY A 851 -28.65 131.82 -1.95
C GLY A 851 -28.30 130.96 -3.18
N ILE A 852 -27.36 130.02 -3.01
CA ILE A 852 -27.10 128.85 -3.87
C ILE A 852 -26.67 127.69 -2.93
N SER A 853 -26.77 126.38 -3.24
CA SER A 853 -27.93 125.54 -3.61
C SER A 853 -27.44 124.07 -3.63
N LEU A 854 -28.35 123.10 -3.49
CA LEU A 854 -28.11 121.64 -3.66
C LEU A 854 -27.22 120.98 -2.57
N ARG A 855 -27.30 119.67 -2.29
CA ARG A 855 -28.24 118.63 -2.78
C ARG A 855 -28.56 117.60 -1.68
N ARG A 856 -29.77 117.04 -1.71
CA ARG A 856 -30.18 115.80 -1.02
C ARG A 856 -29.52 114.59 -1.69
N LEU A 857 -29.14 113.57 -0.90
CA LEU A 857 -29.07 112.10 -1.15
C LEU A 857 -28.03 111.50 -0.15
N VAL A 858 -27.93 110.19 0.12
CA VAL A 858 -28.91 109.13 0.47
C VAL A 858 -28.11 107.85 0.80
N PHE A 859 -28.44 107.19 1.92
CA PHE A 859 -27.90 105.85 2.31
C PHE A 859 -26.36 105.83 2.49
N GLY A 860 -25.72 104.80 3.05
CA GLY A 860 -26.18 103.63 3.81
C GLY A 860 -24.97 103.05 4.59
N GLY A 861 -25.10 102.06 5.45
CA GLY A 861 -26.29 101.34 5.90
C GLY A 861 -25.92 100.15 6.80
N ARG A 862 -26.95 99.45 7.28
CA ARG A 862 -27.03 98.04 7.73
C ARG A 862 -25.74 97.37 8.28
N SER A 863 -25.67 96.97 9.56
CA SER A 863 -26.54 95.99 10.27
C SER A 863 -26.44 94.57 9.71
N ARG A 864 -26.38 93.58 10.63
CA ARG A 864 -26.34 92.10 10.39
C ARG A 864 -24.97 91.62 9.88
N ARG A 865 -24.54 90.37 10.11
CA ARG A 865 -25.02 89.26 10.97
C ARG A 865 -23.95 88.17 11.03
N ASN A 866 -24.03 87.32 12.06
CA ASN A 866 -23.40 85.99 12.13
C ASN A 866 -21.85 86.01 12.14
N GLY A 867 -21.16 85.00 12.66
CA GLY A 867 -21.67 83.77 13.28
C GLY A 867 -21.01 82.52 12.71
N TRP A 868 -19.72 82.35 13.04
CA TRP A 868 -18.90 81.15 12.92
C TRP A 868 -18.09 81.11 14.25
N ARG A 869 -17.88 80.00 14.97
CA ARG A 869 -18.12 78.57 14.75
C ARG A 869 -17.44 77.99 13.51
N LEU A 870 -16.16 77.68 13.63
CA LEU A 870 -15.70 76.29 13.75
C LEU A 870 -14.34 76.21 14.50
N THR A 871 -13.92 74.98 14.77
CA THR A 871 -12.55 74.44 15.05
C THR A 871 -11.35 75.37 14.84
N GLU A 872 -10.25 75.22 15.59
CA GLU A 872 -9.69 73.95 16.14
C GLU A 872 -9.74 73.79 17.66
#